data_AF-A0A7W5FVM1-F1
#
_entry.id   AF-A0A7W5FVM1-F1
#
_cell.length_a   1.000
_cell.length_b   1.000
_cell.length_c   1.000
_cell.angle_alpha   90.00
_cell.angle_beta   90.00
_cell.angle_gamma   90.00
#
_symmetry.space_group_name_H-M   'P 1'
#
loop_
_entity.id
_entity.type
_entity.pdbx_description
1 polymer ?
#
loop_
_entity_poly.entity_id
_entity_poly.type
_entity_poly.pdbx_seq_one_letter_code
_entity_poly.pdbx_strand_id
1 'polypeptide(L)'
;MKAAPAGSWGWWTAGALLLVLGGAALLVWHARRLGESSVSTAGAAAQQQAANIYQTVLPGARFNVPSVAGIFIELQANGALLMVSGLRAGPAQRVDLCHQMRDAQSGRLLPLRIGYRFADVARWVGRGRDDGVPLALRNVLLVSDEASDAMPEVQLSGTARADFADPLGEPLKLSWRARQGAARWLSDASLGQPAEGVSGEVGLRQQGWLVWGAQALRVERRVSGACPQAGELVVQLFRAADGADSGAAAPAAAKALVVAFPARGKAVSAWLPAGDYAIPGTARPALEDETLFDALLARGLVRLDADGGIDAVPRDLALWRAAPDSARAADLARWRQVQLDEEGRSLLKRLYRQADGVYVRQQIDIFNSERRLLAWRVPDEGAADGGPEWRASAGGSPLPAGEAMPPLVARLFADLPQGWAPWSRVLQWPAALVRQPLRLTLDLPSPAGGGERLRLMLLGRASAASGAALRADPACNGRACSRPDDAQILTLTLQAGARSVALDVQPLLPATSVDQQYRHLRVSGGRMVWQRLPDPVRVAAGKAAPAAAVGANPGAAAFNKGQGAAIAAVRLQDRNGTLLWADGASTSAARDAGLATMLGLAPGHASSIAGMLARLPQGGEARLTLDLPLQALSQRILDCAGMRHGRWDGAACSATRETPAGRRAGLVILDAENGDILAAAGAGTGEANGANWAEIRDFDRANPARSPLRLPALQHDGGAHQSPGSTFKVVTALGLEMAARKDAQMDAMLGGLSLAALNGVARQRGFAFETSAASYPAAAASAHQARVTNYREQGLDRRAQEGKLGLAQAMTYSLNTWFAWSAELSDRSLFGRAEGGAPDLQALEPGALDGVRPIVAAARLLGFEQPLRLDGGLLPPDFNWQAYDALQSTPAHMDPIHTRHELRQMAIGLRMQATPLQMALASAAVGQGRVVVPRLLLQLDGKEARNEAGARLEMRLDRIRAGMKGVVERGTAASAFGGAALAALKPGLYGKTGTAPVTDQEGTVWFTGWLEPGSLPKQQRRLAFAVFISHSPGSGGEHAAPVLAAILASLANQNVEKRGK
;
A
#
# COMPACT_ATOMS: atom_id res chain seq x y z
N MET A 1 10.47 -79.73 62.19
CA MET A 1 10.17 -78.64 63.14
C MET A 1 11.22 -77.54 63.01
N LYS A 2 10.82 -76.37 62.50
CA LYS A 2 11.20 -75.03 63.00
C LYS A 2 10.62 -73.99 62.04
N ALA A 3 9.62 -73.27 62.51
CA ALA A 3 9.10 -72.06 61.90
C ALA A 3 10.17 -70.96 61.96
N ALA A 4 10.28 -70.14 60.91
CA ALA A 4 11.00 -68.88 60.90
C ALA A 4 10.02 -67.77 60.47
N PRO A 5 10.11 -66.55 61.03
CA PRO A 5 9.01 -65.60 61.05
C PRO A 5 8.91 -64.77 59.77
N ALA A 6 7.67 -64.43 59.42
CA ALA A 6 7.32 -63.38 58.49
C ALA A 6 7.75 -62.01 59.04
N GLY A 7 8.39 -61.19 58.21
CA GLY A 7 8.82 -59.85 58.58
C GLY A 7 9.18 -58.96 57.39
N SER A 8 8.36 -57.94 57.18
CA SER A 8 8.71 -56.60 56.67
C SER A 8 9.10 -56.37 55.20
N TRP A 9 8.55 -57.08 54.21
CA TRP A 9 8.65 -56.67 52.79
C TRP A 9 7.42 -55.93 52.23
N GLY A 10 6.29 -55.94 52.93
CA GLY A 10 5.06 -55.25 52.46
C GLY A 10 5.05 -53.72 52.61
N TRP A 11 5.83 -53.17 53.54
CA TRP A 11 5.82 -51.73 53.83
C TRP A 11 6.67 -50.92 52.84
N TRP A 12 7.75 -51.51 52.34
CA TRP A 12 8.61 -50.87 51.33
C TRP A 12 7.94 -50.81 49.95
N THR A 13 7.19 -51.84 49.57
CA THR A 13 6.43 -51.86 48.31
C THR A 13 5.22 -50.92 48.35
N ALA A 14 4.54 -50.82 49.50
CA ALA A 14 3.44 -49.87 49.68
C ALA A 14 3.93 -48.41 49.72
N GLY A 15 5.05 -48.14 50.39
CA GLY A 15 5.68 -46.82 50.41
C GLY A 15 6.19 -46.36 49.04
N ALA A 16 6.77 -47.28 48.26
CA ALA A 16 7.20 -47.00 46.88
C ALA A 16 5.99 -46.71 45.97
N LEU A 17 4.89 -47.46 46.11
CA LEU A 17 3.66 -47.19 45.33
C LEU A 17 3.04 -45.84 45.69
N LEU A 18 3.04 -45.45 46.97
CA LEU A 18 2.54 -44.15 47.42
C LEU A 18 3.42 -42.99 46.95
N LEU A 19 4.74 -43.16 46.87
CA LEU A 19 5.66 -42.16 46.31
C LEU A 19 5.51 -42.04 44.78
N VAL A 20 5.27 -43.15 44.07
CA VAL A 20 5.01 -43.13 42.62
C VAL A 20 3.65 -42.52 42.31
N LEU A 21 2.61 -42.85 43.07
CA LEU A 21 1.28 -42.24 42.93
C LEU A 21 1.27 -40.77 43.34
N GLY A 22 1.99 -40.41 44.40
CA GLY A 22 2.19 -39.02 44.83
C GLY A 22 2.97 -38.20 43.80
N GLY A 23 4.02 -38.78 43.21
CA GLY A 23 4.80 -38.19 42.11
C GLY A 23 3.99 -38.06 40.82
N ALA A 24 3.17 -39.05 40.48
CA ALA A 24 2.26 -39.00 39.34
C ALA A 24 1.14 -37.97 39.55
N ALA A 25 0.58 -37.88 40.75
CA ALA A 25 -0.41 -36.86 41.09
C ALA A 25 0.19 -35.45 41.07
N LEU A 26 1.42 -35.27 41.57
CA LEU A 26 2.18 -34.03 41.45
C LEU A 26 2.48 -33.68 39.99
N LEU A 27 2.89 -34.65 39.16
CA LEU A 27 3.14 -34.43 37.73
C LEU A 27 1.85 -34.11 36.97
N VAL A 28 0.73 -34.77 37.27
CA VAL A 28 -0.58 -34.47 36.67
C VAL A 28 -1.11 -33.12 37.16
N TRP A 29 -0.93 -32.79 38.43
CA TRP A 29 -1.30 -31.49 38.99
C TRP A 29 -0.44 -30.36 38.42
N HIS A 30 0.87 -30.59 38.26
CA HIS A 30 1.78 -29.64 37.64
C HIS A 30 1.54 -29.52 36.13
N ALA A 31 1.22 -30.62 35.44
CA ALA A 31 0.82 -30.61 34.03
C ALA A 31 -0.53 -29.93 33.81
N ARG A 32 -1.50 -30.08 34.73
CA ARG A 32 -2.78 -29.35 34.70
C ARG A 32 -2.57 -27.86 34.96
N ARG A 33 -1.76 -27.48 35.95
CA ARG A 33 -1.38 -26.07 36.20
C ARG A 33 -0.57 -25.45 35.06
N LEU A 34 0.32 -26.21 34.43
CA LEU A 34 1.05 -25.78 33.24
C LEU A 34 0.10 -25.63 32.05
N GLY A 35 -0.89 -26.51 31.91
CA GLY A 35 -1.98 -26.41 30.93
C GLY A 35 -2.82 -25.15 31.09
N GLU A 36 -3.16 -24.77 32.34
CA GLU A 36 -3.88 -23.52 32.67
C GLU A 36 -3.03 -22.26 32.46
N SER A 37 -1.70 -22.35 32.55
CA SER A 37 -0.77 -21.24 32.31
C SER A 37 -0.25 -21.13 30.87
N SER A 38 -0.56 -22.11 30.02
CA SER A 38 -0.20 -22.10 28.60
C SER A 38 -1.22 -21.30 27.80
N VAL A 39 -0.76 -20.37 26.95
CA VAL A 39 -1.59 -19.66 25.96
C VAL A 39 -2.01 -20.64 24.86
N SER A 40 -2.80 -21.65 25.22
CA SER A 40 -3.22 -22.74 24.33
C SER A 40 -4.56 -22.46 23.64
N THR A 41 -5.27 -21.40 24.05
CA THR A 41 -6.54 -20.98 23.46
C THR A 41 -6.46 -19.55 22.90
N ALA A 42 -7.20 -19.30 21.81
CA ALA A 42 -7.28 -17.97 21.21
C ALA A 42 -7.81 -16.90 22.18
N GLY A 43 -8.68 -17.29 23.12
CA GLY A 43 -9.18 -16.41 24.19
C GLY A 43 -8.10 -15.96 25.17
N ALA A 44 -7.21 -16.86 25.59
CA ALA A 44 -6.09 -16.51 26.47
C ALA A 44 -5.10 -15.53 25.79
N ALA A 45 -4.86 -15.71 24.49
CA ALA A 45 -4.03 -14.79 23.71
C ALA A 45 -4.66 -13.40 23.57
N ALA A 46 -5.97 -13.33 23.30
CA ALA A 46 -6.71 -12.08 23.23
C ALA A 46 -6.72 -11.34 24.58
N GLN A 47 -6.92 -12.09 25.68
CA GLN A 47 -6.85 -11.55 27.04
C GLN A 47 -5.47 -10.96 27.36
N GLN A 48 -4.41 -11.64 26.91
CA GLN A 48 -3.04 -11.15 27.06
C GLN A 48 -2.78 -9.87 26.27
N GLN A 49 -3.25 -9.81 25.02
CA GLN A 49 -3.16 -8.62 24.20
C GLN A 49 -3.90 -7.43 24.85
N ALA A 50 -5.12 -7.65 25.34
CA ALA A 50 -5.90 -6.62 26.03
C ALA A 50 -5.17 -6.12 27.28
N ALA A 51 -4.65 -7.01 28.12
CA ALA A 51 -3.88 -6.64 29.32
C ALA A 51 -2.67 -5.77 28.96
N ASN A 52 -1.90 -6.15 27.93
CA ASN A 52 -0.70 -5.40 27.51
C ASN A 52 -1.04 -3.98 27.01
N ILE A 53 -2.19 -3.80 26.36
CA ILE A 53 -2.57 -2.51 25.74
C ILE A 53 -3.27 -1.59 26.75
N TYR A 54 -4.20 -2.12 27.55
CA TYR A 54 -5.09 -1.30 28.38
C TYR A 54 -4.63 -1.13 29.83
N GLN A 55 -3.69 -1.93 30.33
CA GLN A 55 -3.27 -1.87 31.74
C GLN A 55 -2.77 -0.50 32.17
N THR A 56 -2.05 0.22 31.31
CA THR A 56 -1.48 1.53 31.64
C THR A 56 -2.51 2.67 31.62
N VAL A 57 -3.66 2.48 30.97
CA VAL A 57 -4.69 3.52 30.81
C VAL A 57 -5.95 3.25 31.63
N LEU A 58 -6.30 1.98 31.84
CA LEU A 58 -7.50 1.53 32.54
C LEU A 58 -7.14 0.32 33.44
N PRO A 59 -6.25 0.49 34.42
CA PRO A 59 -5.88 -0.58 35.34
C PRO A 59 -7.11 -1.05 36.12
N GLY A 60 -7.32 -2.37 36.18
CA GLY A 60 -8.44 -2.97 36.90
C GLY A 60 -9.77 -2.99 36.13
N ALA A 61 -9.83 -2.45 34.90
CA ALA A 61 -11.06 -2.42 34.12
C ALA A 61 -11.58 -3.83 33.79
N ARG A 62 -12.91 -3.96 33.76
CA ARG A 62 -13.61 -5.17 33.32
C ARG A 62 -14.66 -4.75 32.31
N PHE A 63 -14.73 -5.44 31.19
CA PHE A 63 -15.66 -5.13 30.11
C PHE A 63 -15.95 -6.36 29.26
N ASN A 64 -17.12 -6.36 28.60
CA ASN A 64 -17.53 -7.40 27.66
C ASN A 64 -17.48 -6.83 26.23
N VAL A 65 -16.74 -7.49 25.35
CA VAL A 65 -16.75 -7.17 23.92
C VAL A 65 -17.93 -7.90 23.27
N PRO A 66 -18.91 -7.16 22.70
CA PRO A 66 -20.15 -7.75 22.23
C PRO A 66 -19.98 -8.52 20.92
N SER A 67 -20.67 -9.66 20.82
CA SER A 67 -20.79 -10.44 19.59
C SER A 67 -21.77 -9.83 18.57
N VAL A 68 -22.63 -8.91 19.02
CA VAL A 68 -23.62 -8.24 18.18
C VAL A 68 -23.03 -6.97 17.54
N ALA A 69 -23.48 -6.67 16.32
CA ALA A 69 -23.10 -5.44 15.63
C ALA A 69 -23.68 -4.22 16.35
N GLY A 70 -22.88 -3.17 16.50
CA GLY A 70 -23.28 -1.94 17.19
C GLY A 70 -22.11 -1.13 17.73
N ILE A 71 -22.46 -0.02 18.38
CA ILE A 71 -21.53 0.87 19.07
C ILE A 71 -21.93 0.94 20.53
N PHE A 72 -20.98 0.65 21.41
CA PHE A 72 -21.21 0.56 22.85
C PHE A 72 -20.23 1.49 23.56
N ILE A 73 -20.74 2.30 24.50
CA ILE A 73 -19.92 3.14 25.37
C ILE A 73 -20.10 2.63 26.79
N GLU A 74 -19.02 2.27 27.45
CA GLU A 74 -19.01 1.77 28.82
C GLU A 74 -18.11 2.66 29.69
N LEU A 75 -18.67 3.16 30.80
CA LEU A 75 -17.92 3.97 31.77
C LEU A 75 -17.06 3.07 32.66
N GLN A 76 -15.84 3.52 32.96
CA GLN A 76 -14.87 2.84 33.80
C GLN A 76 -14.36 3.80 34.89
N ALA A 77 -13.83 3.27 35.98
CA ALA A 77 -13.36 4.11 37.11
C ALA A 77 -12.34 5.18 36.69
N ASN A 78 -11.51 4.89 35.69
CA ASN A 78 -10.44 5.76 35.20
C ASN A 78 -10.64 6.27 33.76
N GLY A 79 -11.85 6.19 33.21
CA GLY A 79 -12.13 6.62 31.84
C GLY A 79 -13.40 6.01 31.23
N ALA A 80 -13.41 5.85 29.92
CA ALA A 80 -14.48 5.16 29.20
C ALA A 80 -13.92 4.25 28.10
N LEU A 81 -14.70 3.25 27.71
CA LEU A 81 -14.45 2.37 26.59
C LEU A 81 -15.51 2.61 25.51
N LEU A 82 -15.07 2.74 24.27
CA LEU A 82 -15.90 2.71 23.06
C LEU A 82 -15.63 1.40 22.33
N MET A 83 -16.66 0.61 22.07
CA MET A 83 -16.56 -0.66 21.35
C MET A 83 -17.37 -0.55 20.05
N VAL A 84 -16.71 -0.81 18.92
CA VAL A 84 -17.28 -0.77 17.58
C VAL A 84 -17.24 -2.19 17.01
N SER A 85 -18.38 -2.86 16.96
CA SER A 85 -18.52 -4.24 16.51
C SER A 85 -19.40 -4.33 15.27
N GLY A 86 -19.02 -5.13 14.27
CA GLY A 86 -19.85 -5.37 13.08
C GLY A 86 -20.12 -4.15 12.18
N LEU A 87 -19.42 -3.04 12.37
CA LEU A 87 -19.55 -1.85 11.53
C LEU A 87 -18.44 -1.75 10.50
N ARG A 88 -18.78 -1.25 9.31
CA ARG A 88 -17.83 -0.93 8.25
C ARG A 88 -17.41 0.53 8.35
N ALA A 89 -16.11 0.76 8.25
CA ALA A 89 -15.55 2.09 8.10
C ALA A 89 -15.65 2.52 6.62
N GLY A 90 -16.23 3.69 6.37
CA GLY A 90 -16.25 4.34 5.07
C GLY A 90 -14.88 4.92 4.68
N PRO A 91 -14.79 5.60 3.52
CA PRO A 91 -13.55 6.25 3.09
C PRO A 91 -13.12 7.35 4.08
N ALA A 92 -11.82 7.41 4.36
CA ALA A 92 -11.26 8.43 5.24
C ALA A 92 -11.01 9.74 4.45
N GLN A 93 -11.66 10.82 4.87
CA GLN A 93 -11.46 12.16 4.32
C GLN A 93 -10.35 12.88 5.08
N ARG A 94 -9.42 13.50 4.35
CA ARG A 94 -8.26 14.18 4.93
C ARG A 94 -8.37 15.68 4.67
N VAL A 95 -8.24 16.48 5.73
CA VAL A 95 -8.28 17.94 5.65
C VAL A 95 -6.98 18.50 6.21
N ASP A 96 -6.20 19.15 5.34
CA ASP A 96 -5.04 19.92 5.75
C ASP A 96 -5.50 21.16 6.55
N LEU A 97 -5.10 21.24 7.82
CA LEU A 97 -5.55 22.31 8.70
C LEU A 97 -4.95 23.66 8.33
N CYS A 98 -3.77 23.70 7.70
CA CYS A 98 -3.14 24.93 7.25
C CYS A 98 -3.97 25.57 6.13
N HIS A 99 -4.55 24.77 5.24
CA HIS A 99 -5.46 25.27 4.19
C HIS A 99 -6.84 25.67 4.75
N GLN A 100 -7.20 25.18 5.94
CA GLN A 100 -8.43 25.54 6.64
C GLN A 100 -8.27 26.80 7.52
N MET A 101 -7.05 27.27 7.77
CA MET A 101 -6.81 28.47 8.56
C MET A 101 -7.31 29.72 7.82
N ARG A 102 -7.96 30.61 8.58
CA ARG A 102 -8.27 31.97 8.14
C ARG A 102 -7.01 32.83 8.12
N ASP A 103 -6.17 32.62 9.12
CA ASP A 103 -4.92 33.34 9.35
C ASP A 103 -3.87 32.35 9.84
N ALA A 104 -2.79 32.22 9.06
CA ALA A 104 -1.70 31.30 9.33
C ALA A 104 -0.89 31.68 10.59
N GLN A 105 -0.85 32.96 10.97
CA GLN A 105 -0.10 33.42 12.14
C GLN A 105 -0.81 33.09 13.44
N SER A 106 -2.13 33.32 13.51
CA SER A 106 -2.92 32.97 14.69
C SER A 106 -3.28 31.48 14.76
N GLY A 107 -3.24 30.76 13.65
CA GLY A 107 -3.69 29.36 13.57
C GLY A 107 -5.20 29.20 13.66
N ARG A 108 -5.96 30.29 13.55
CA ARG A 108 -7.42 30.28 13.71
C ARG A 108 -8.11 29.66 12.49
N LEU A 109 -8.91 28.64 12.74
CA LEU A 109 -9.62 27.92 11.68
C LEU A 109 -10.82 28.72 11.14
N LEU A 110 -11.02 28.66 9.82
CA LEU A 110 -12.36 28.80 9.25
C LEU A 110 -13.19 27.59 9.66
N PRO A 111 -14.48 27.75 10.02
CA PRO A 111 -15.31 26.62 10.42
C PRO A 111 -15.33 25.50 9.39
N LEU A 112 -14.83 24.33 9.79
CA LEU A 112 -14.97 23.10 9.01
C LEU A 112 -16.37 22.54 9.24
N ARG A 113 -17.06 22.19 8.16
CA ARG A 113 -18.46 21.78 8.18
C ARG A 113 -18.58 20.35 7.67
N ILE A 114 -19.14 19.46 8.46
CA ILE A 114 -19.19 18.02 8.20
C ILE A 114 -20.64 17.53 8.37
N GLY A 115 -21.12 16.69 7.45
CA GLY A 115 -22.47 16.11 7.53
C GLY A 115 -23.57 16.97 6.92
N TYR A 116 -23.22 17.98 6.12
CA TYR A 116 -24.18 18.86 5.44
C TYR A 116 -24.61 18.32 4.07
N ARG A 117 -25.74 18.79 3.54
CA ARG A 117 -26.19 18.48 2.18
C ARG A 117 -25.88 19.62 1.22
N PHE A 118 -25.84 19.32 -0.08
CA PHE A 118 -25.60 20.35 -1.09
C PHE A 118 -26.66 21.46 -1.08
N ALA A 119 -27.92 21.13 -0.76
CA ALA A 119 -29.00 22.11 -0.63
C ALA A 119 -28.73 23.16 0.47
N ASP A 120 -28.02 22.80 1.55
CA ASP A 120 -27.63 23.74 2.60
C ASP A 120 -26.57 24.72 2.08
N VAL A 121 -25.58 24.20 1.36
CA VAL A 121 -24.54 25.02 0.71
C VAL A 121 -25.16 25.98 -0.31
N ALA A 122 -26.07 25.50 -1.16
CA ALA A 122 -26.77 26.33 -2.13
C ALA A 122 -27.54 27.48 -1.48
N ARG A 123 -28.21 27.21 -0.33
CA ARG A 123 -28.90 28.24 0.45
C ARG A 123 -27.94 29.27 1.03
N TRP A 124 -26.77 28.85 1.49
CA TRP A 124 -25.74 29.77 2.01
C TRP A 124 -25.15 30.67 0.93
N VAL A 125 -24.87 30.11 -0.25
CA VAL A 125 -24.39 30.88 -1.41
C VAL A 125 -25.46 31.84 -1.92
N GLY A 126 -26.74 31.46 -1.85
CA GLY A 126 -27.88 32.34 -2.11
C GLY A 126 -27.91 33.52 -1.14
N ARG A 127 -27.97 33.26 0.18
CA ARG A 127 -28.00 34.33 1.20
C ARG A 127 -26.79 35.25 1.17
N GLY A 128 -25.57 34.71 1.03
CA GLY A 128 -24.36 35.53 0.93
C GLY A 128 -24.34 36.45 -0.29
N ARG A 129 -25.10 36.12 -1.36
CA ARG A 129 -25.34 37.03 -2.49
C ARG A 129 -26.26 38.17 -2.09
N ASP A 130 -27.33 37.88 -1.35
CA ASP A 130 -28.32 38.86 -0.93
C ASP A 130 -27.74 39.82 0.13
N ASP A 131 -26.89 39.31 1.03
CA ASP A 131 -26.29 40.06 2.14
C ASP A 131 -24.97 40.78 1.75
N GLY A 132 -24.44 40.54 0.55
CA GLY A 132 -23.17 41.12 0.09
C GLY A 132 -21.90 40.65 0.83
N VAL A 133 -22.02 39.67 1.73
CA VAL A 133 -20.90 39.13 2.53
C VAL A 133 -20.40 37.82 1.91
N PRO A 134 -19.11 37.72 1.48
CA PRO A 134 -18.55 36.48 0.98
C PRO A 134 -18.50 35.41 2.08
N LEU A 135 -19.30 34.35 1.92
CA LEU A 135 -19.23 33.19 2.81
C LEU A 135 -18.00 32.36 2.42
N ALA A 136 -16.99 32.30 3.30
CA ALA A 136 -15.83 31.44 3.11
C ALA A 136 -16.24 29.97 3.31
N LEU A 137 -16.60 29.32 2.20
CA LEU A 137 -16.82 27.88 2.15
C LEU A 137 -15.46 27.23 1.89
N ARG A 138 -14.96 26.50 2.89
CA ARG A 138 -13.78 25.65 2.74
C ARG A 138 -13.99 24.25 3.28
N ASN A 139 -13.58 23.25 2.50
CA ASN A 139 -13.63 21.82 2.80
C ASN A 139 -14.96 21.41 3.43
N VAL A 140 -16.09 21.69 2.80
CA VAL A 140 -17.38 21.23 3.32
C VAL A 140 -17.54 19.75 2.97
N LEU A 141 -17.62 18.89 3.98
CA LEU A 141 -17.77 17.44 3.83
C LEU A 141 -19.26 17.09 3.77
N LEU A 142 -19.72 16.75 2.57
CA LEU A 142 -21.13 16.52 2.26
C LEU A 142 -21.53 15.06 2.48
N VAL A 143 -22.79 14.87 2.88
CA VAL A 143 -23.53 13.62 2.75
C VAL A 143 -24.52 13.71 1.59
N SER A 144 -24.86 12.57 1.01
CA SER A 144 -25.88 12.43 -0.02
C SER A 144 -27.26 12.77 0.55
N ASP A 145 -28.19 13.12 -0.34
CA ASP A 145 -29.57 13.37 0.04
C ASP A 145 -30.32 12.07 0.43
N GLU A 146 -29.83 10.90 -0.03
CA GLU A 146 -30.44 9.59 0.17
C GLU A 146 -29.91 8.86 1.42
N ALA A 147 -28.64 9.06 1.81
CA ALA A 147 -28.04 8.33 2.92
C ALA A 147 -28.10 9.12 4.24
N SER A 148 -29.01 8.65 5.10
CA SER A 148 -29.16 8.97 6.52
C SER A 148 -29.62 10.39 6.85
N ASP A 149 -30.94 10.59 6.87
CA ASP A 149 -31.60 11.73 7.53
C ASP A 149 -31.15 12.01 8.96
N ALA A 150 -30.57 11.00 9.61
CA ALA A 150 -30.05 11.09 10.97
C ALA A 150 -28.62 11.66 11.10
N MET A 151 -27.83 11.85 10.04
CA MET A 151 -26.45 12.34 10.17
C MET A 151 -26.44 13.71 10.87
N PRO A 152 -25.74 13.87 12.02
CA PRO A 152 -25.61 15.16 12.67
C PRO A 152 -24.82 16.15 11.83
N GLU A 153 -25.22 17.41 11.87
CA GLU A 153 -24.44 18.52 11.34
C GLU A 153 -23.36 18.86 12.35
N VAL A 154 -22.09 18.79 11.92
CA VAL A 154 -20.93 18.99 12.80
C VAL A 154 -20.11 20.19 12.31
N GLN A 155 -19.71 21.03 13.24
CA GLN A 155 -18.83 22.16 13.00
C GLN A 155 -17.59 22.07 13.89
N LEU A 156 -16.41 22.19 13.27
CA LEU A 156 -15.14 22.25 13.99
C LEU A 156 -14.52 23.65 13.84
N SER A 157 -14.07 24.20 14.96
CA SER A 157 -13.52 25.56 15.04
C SER A 157 -12.47 25.67 16.15
N GLY A 158 -11.86 26.85 16.29
CA GLY A 158 -10.83 27.13 17.29
C GLY A 158 -9.46 27.38 16.68
N THR A 159 -8.42 27.23 17.51
CA THR A 159 -7.02 27.48 17.15
C THR A 159 -6.27 26.18 16.96
N ALA A 160 -5.77 25.93 15.76
CA ALA A 160 -5.04 24.69 15.46
C ALA A 160 -3.52 24.90 15.63
N ARG A 161 -2.92 24.20 16.61
CA ARG A 161 -1.48 24.20 16.93
C ARG A 161 -0.91 22.78 16.99
N ALA A 162 0.41 22.61 16.85
CA ALA A 162 1.07 21.29 16.81
C ALA A 162 1.13 20.56 18.17
N ASP A 163 0.73 21.21 19.26
CA ASP A 163 0.72 20.72 20.65
C ASP A 163 -0.53 19.90 20.99
N PHE A 164 -1.33 19.45 20.02
CA PHE A 164 -2.54 18.67 20.27
C PHE A 164 -2.29 17.32 20.95
N ALA A 165 -1.03 16.88 21.03
CA ALA A 165 -0.61 15.74 21.82
C ALA A 165 -0.40 16.03 23.32
N ASP A 166 -0.27 17.30 23.68
CA ASP A 166 -0.08 17.78 25.05
C ASP A 166 -1.45 17.86 25.77
N PRO A 167 -1.60 17.20 26.94
CA PRO A 167 -2.78 17.35 27.78
C PRO A 167 -3.07 18.80 28.20
N LEU A 168 -2.07 19.69 28.22
CA LEU A 168 -2.19 21.10 28.57
C LEU A 168 -2.51 22.02 27.38
N GLY A 169 -2.41 21.53 26.14
CA GLY A 169 -2.72 22.33 24.95
C GLY A 169 -4.19 22.77 24.89
N GLU A 170 -4.54 23.72 24.03
CA GLU A 170 -5.93 24.13 23.82
C GLU A 170 -6.64 23.13 22.87
N PRO A 171 -7.77 22.50 23.25
CA PRO A 171 -8.50 21.61 22.36
C PRO A 171 -9.23 22.41 21.26
N LEU A 172 -9.42 21.79 20.09
CA LEU A 172 -10.35 22.31 19.10
C LEU A 172 -11.78 22.20 19.62
N LYS A 173 -12.62 23.16 19.25
CA LYS A 173 -14.04 23.19 19.61
C LYS A 173 -14.85 22.49 18.52
N LEU A 174 -15.55 21.44 18.91
CA LEU A 174 -16.49 20.71 18.09
C LEU A 174 -17.90 20.99 18.59
N SER A 175 -18.81 21.37 17.69
CA SER A 175 -20.24 21.42 17.97
C SER A 175 -21.00 20.51 17.03
N TRP A 176 -22.12 19.95 17.51
CA TRP A 176 -23.02 19.17 16.68
C TRP A 176 -24.47 19.61 16.85
N ARG A 177 -25.26 19.31 15.82
CA ARG A 177 -26.72 19.35 15.84
C ARG A 177 -27.25 18.07 15.19
N ALA A 178 -27.83 17.20 15.99
CA ALA A 178 -28.52 16.01 15.52
C ALA A 178 -29.81 16.42 14.79
N ARG A 179 -30.07 15.79 13.64
CA ARG A 179 -31.33 15.95 12.91
C ARG A 179 -32.44 15.04 13.46
N GLN A 180 -32.05 13.92 14.06
CA GLN A 180 -32.93 12.94 14.68
C GLN A 180 -32.28 12.37 15.96
N GLY A 181 -33.06 12.25 17.03
CA GLY A 181 -32.59 11.71 18.31
C GLY A 181 -31.47 12.53 18.97
N ALA A 182 -30.83 11.93 19.97
CA ALA A 182 -29.62 12.47 20.60
C ALA A 182 -28.37 11.82 19.98
N ALA A 183 -27.26 12.56 19.98
CA ALA A 183 -25.93 12.03 19.67
C ALA A 183 -25.05 12.07 20.92
N ARG A 184 -24.06 11.17 20.97
CA ARG A 184 -23.09 11.05 22.06
C ARG A 184 -21.69 11.31 21.55
N TRP A 185 -20.95 12.18 22.21
CA TRP A 185 -19.56 12.48 21.90
C TRP A 185 -18.63 11.94 22.98
N LEU A 186 -17.58 11.23 22.55
CA LEU A 186 -16.48 10.79 23.42
C LEU A 186 -15.13 11.12 22.75
N SER A 187 -14.25 11.81 23.46
CA SER A 187 -12.93 12.21 22.95
C SER A 187 -11.84 12.17 24.02
N ASP A 188 -10.60 12.36 23.61
CA ASP A 188 -9.48 12.57 24.52
C ASP A 188 -9.49 13.90 25.29
N ALA A 189 -10.40 14.81 24.95
CA ALA A 189 -10.71 16.01 25.74
C ALA A 189 -11.93 15.82 26.66
N SER A 190 -12.59 14.67 26.60
CA SER A 190 -13.81 14.40 27.38
C SER A 190 -13.56 14.00 28.83
N LEU A 191 -12.29 13.83 29.23
CA LEU A 191 -11.91 13.32 30.56
C LEU A 191 -12.59 11.99 30.93
N GLY A 192 -12.87 11.15 29.92
CA GLY A 192 -13.52 9.86 30.11
C GLY A 192 -15.04 9.95 30.34
N GLN A 193 -15.66 11.09 30.08
CA GLN A 193 -17.10 11.30 30.27
C GLN A 193 -17.77 11.65 28.92
N PRO A 194 -18.68 10.82 28.40
CA PRO A 194 -19.37 11.12 27.16
C PRO A 194 -20.35 12.29 27.35
N ALA A 195 -20.42 13.20 26.38
CA ALA A 195 -21.44 14.24 26.32
C ALA A 195 -22.60 13.77 25.45
N GLU A 196 -23.84 13.94 25.88
CA GLU A 196 -25.03 13.48 25.16
C GLU A 196 -26.06 14.61 24.98
N GLY A 197 -26.67 14.68 23.79
CA GLY A 197 -27.75 15.63 23.52
C GLY A 197 -28.11 15.76 22.04
N VAL A 198 -29.22 16.43 21.76
CA VAL A 198 -29.62 16.82 20.39
C VAL A 198 -28.62 17.83 19.80
N SER A 199 -28.01 18.65 20.64
CA SER A 199 -26.89 19.51 20.29
C SER A 199 -25.92 19.59 21.45
N GLY A 200 -24.67 19.88 21.15
CA GLY A 200 -23.67 20.12 22.19
C GLY A 200 -22.39 20.71 21.65
N GLU A 201 -21.51 21.08 22.57
CA GLU A 201 -20.23 21.70 22.32
C GLU A 201 -19.17 21.08 23.23
N VAL A 202 -18.08 20.61 22.63
CA VAL A 202 -17.11 19.72 23.27
C VAL A 202 -15.71 19.96 22.69
N GLY A 203 -14.69 19.50 23.42
CA GLY A 203 -13.30 19.55 22.97
C GLY A 203 -12.87 18.34 22.13
N LEU A 204 -11.94 18.57 21.22
CA LEU A 204 -11.17 17.56 20.48
C LEU A 204 -9.68 17.89 20.55
N ARG A 205 -8.83 16.94 20.98
CA ARG A 205 -7.37 17.06 20.86
C ARG A 205 -6.88 16.23 19.67
N GLN A 206 -6.53 14.96 19.88
CA GLN A 206 -6.11 13.99 18.88
C GLN A 206 -7.26 13.15 18.35
N GLN A 207 -8.22 12.71 19.16
CA GLN A 207 -9.27 11.80 18.66
C GLN A 207 -10.59 11.95 19.39
N GLY A 208 -11.68 11.88 18.64
CA GLY A 208 -13.04 11.75 19.17
C GLY A 208 -14.00 11.02 18.25
N TRP A 209 -15.11 10.60 18.81
CA TRP A 209 -16.17 9.85 18.15
C TRP A 209 -17.51 10.49 18.49
N LEU A 210 -18.27 10.84 17.45
CA LEU A 210 -19.68 11.20 17.55
C LEU A 210 -20.51 9.98 17.18
N VAL A 211 -21.40 9.53 18.07
CA VAL A 211 -22.21 8.32 17.90
C VAL A 211 -23.69 8.71 17.86
N TRP A 212 -24.45 8.21 16.89
CA TRP A 212 -25.91 8.36 16.82
C TRP A 212 -26.52 7.08 16.23
N GLY A 213 -27.56 6.54 16.88
CA GLY A 213 -28.11 5.23 16.49
C GLY A 213 -27.02 4.15 16.39
N ALA A 214 -26.97 3.45 15.26
CA ALA A 214 -25.94 2.44 14.95
C ALA A 214 -24.81 2.98 14.05
N GLN A 215 -24.55 4.29 14.07
CA GLN A 215 -23.55 4.96 13.24
C GLN A 215 -22.62 5.82 14.09
N ALA A 216 -21.41 6.08 13.58
CA ALA A 216 -20.51 7.03 14.20
C ALA A 216 -19.60 7.77 13.22
N LEU A 217 -19.22 8.98 13.59
CA LEU A 217 -18.20 9.79 12.94
C LEU A 217 -16.95 9.77 13.82
N ARG A 218 -15.87 9.18 13.32
CA ARG A 218 -14.54 9.32 13.91
C ARG A 218 -13.87 10.56 13.36
N VAL A 219 -13.32 11.37 14.26
CA VAL A 219 -12.47 12.52 13.93
C VAL A 219 -11.13 12.34 14.62
N GLU A 220 -10.05 12.36 13.84
CA GLU A 220 -8.69 12.18 14.33
C GLU A 220 -7.77 13.28 13.81
N ARG A 221 -6.89 13.81 14.65
CA ARG A 221 -5.89 14.81 14.30
C ARG A 221 -4.50 14.18 14.34
N ARG A 222 -3.76 14.32 13.23
CA ARG A 222 -2.45 13.68 13.04
C ARG A 222 -1.39 14.70 12.67
N VAL A 223 -0.15 14.42 13.03
CA VAL A 223 1.00 15.20 12.55
C VAL A 223 1.10 15.01 11.03
N SER A 224 1.29 16.10 10.30
CA SER A 224 1.44 16.08 8.84
C SER A 224 2.68 16.87 8.46
N GLY A 225 3.46 16.33 7.53
CA GLY A 225 4.59 17.06 6.94
C GLY A 225 4.15 18.23 6.06
N ALA A 226 2.94 18.17 5.49
CA ALA A 226 2.37 19.27 4.70
C ALA A 226 1.96 20.48 5.58
N CYS A 227 1.61 20.21 6.84
CA CYS A 227 1.20 21.23 7.79
C CYS A 227 1.87 20.98 9.17
N PRO A 228 3.18 21.20 9.32
CA PRO A 228 3.89 20.90 10.57
C PRO A 228 3.35 21.67 11.79
N GLN A 229 2.82 22.89 11.57
CA GLN A 229 2.32 23.77 12.63
C GLN A 229 0.95 23.37 13.20
N ALA A 230 0.16 22.54 12.51
CA ALA A 230 -1.19 22.19 12.96
C ALA A 230 -1.63 20.76 12.65
N GLY A 231 -0.96 20.06 11.73
CA GLY A 231 -1.29 18.71 11.32
C GLY A 231 -2.43 18.64 10.31
N GLU A 232 -2.98 17.44 10.15
CA GLU A 232 -4.17 17.15 9.33
C GLU A 232 -5.31 16.62 10.21
N LEU A 233 -6.54 16.74 9.74
CA LEU A 233 -7.69 16.00 10.26
C LEU A 233 -8.02 14.84 9.34
N VAL A 234 -8.31 13.69 9.94
CA VAL A 234 -8.84 12.50 9.30
C VAL A 234 -10.26 12.26 9.84
N VAL A 235 -11.24 12.33 8.94
CA VAL A 235 -12.66 12.18 9.25
C VAL A 235 -13.17 10.90 8.58
N GLN A 236 -13.82 10.02 9.34
CA GLN A 236 -14.28 8.73 8.82
C GLN A 236 -15.64 8.35 9.41
N LEU A 237 -16.56 7.97 8.54
CA LEU A 237 -17.90 7.52 8.91
C LEU A 237 -17.95 6.01 9.10
N PHE A 238 -18.64 5.54 10.13
CA PHE A 238 -18.84 4.13 10.46
C PHE A 238 -20.32 3.80 10.43
N ARG A 239 -20.68 2.71 9.75
CA ARG A 239 -22.07 2.28 9.55
C ARG A 239 -22.21 0.76 9.59
N ALA A 240 -23.44 0.29 9.82
CA ALA A 240 -23.77 -1.11 9.59
C ALA A 240 -23.55 -1.44 8.10
N ALA A 241 -23.17 -2.68 7.80
CA ALA A 241 -23.06 -3.13 6.42
C ALA A 241 -24.45 -3.10 5.74
N ASP A 242 -24.53 -2.60 4.51
CA ASP A 242 -25.76 -2.60 3.72
C ASP A 242 -26.35 -4.02 3.62
N GLY A 243 -27.63 -4.18 3.98
CA GLY A 243 -28.35 -5.47 4.02
C GLY A 243 -29.02 -5.83 5.35
N ALA A 244 -28.83 -5.03 6.40
CA ALA A 244 -29.42 -5.26 7.74
C ALA A 244 -30.93 -4.92 7.88
N ASP A 245 -31.58 -4.44 6.82
CA ASP A 245 -33.03 -4.19 6.78
C ASP A 245 -33.85 -5.46 6.49
N SER A 246 -33.19 -6.56 6.11
CA SER A 246 -33.80 -7.89 6.23
C SER A 246 -33.59 -8.35 7.66
N GLY A 247 -34.65 -8.69 8.41
CA GLY A 247 -34.60 -9.08 9.83
C GLY A 247 -33.75 -10.31 10.20
N ALA A 248 -32.76 -10.68 9.38
CA ALA A 248 -31.68 -11.57 9.72
C ALA A 248 -30.57 -10.80 10.46
N ALA A 249 -30.23 -11.23 11.68
CA ALA A 249 -29.10 -10.69 12.42
C ALA A 249 -27.83 -10.72 11.55
N ALA A 250 -27.22 -9.57 11.33
CA ALA A 250 -25.93 -9.48 10.65
C ALA A 250 -24.91 -10.41 11.35
N PRO A 251 -24.10 -11.18 10.60
CA PRO A 251 -23.16 -12.12 11.21
C PRO A 251 -22.21 -11.37 12.15
N ALA A 252 -21.99 -11.95 13.33
CA ALA A 252 -21.10 -11.42 14.37
C ALA A 252 -19.71 -11.15 13.78
N ALA A 253 -19.16 -9.95 14.01
CA ALA A 253 -17.79 -9.67 13.59
C ALA A 253 -16.81 -10.57 14.36
N ALA A 254 -15.83 -11.15 13.66
CA ALA A 254 -14.79 -11.96 14.30
C ALA A 254 -13.99 -11.17 15.35
N LYS A 255 -13.90 -9.84 15.22
CA LYS A 255 -13.30 -8.90 16.17
C LYS A 255 -14.02 -7.55 16.17
N ALA A 256 -14.02 -6.87 17.30
CA ALA A 256 -14.47 -5.49 17.47
C ALA A 256 -13.28 -4.55 17.74
N LEU A 257 -13.40 -3.29 17.30
CA LEU A 257 -12.44 -2.25 17.67
C LEU A 257 -12.82 -1.71 19.06
N VAL A 258 -11.91 -1.83 20.02
CA VAL A 258 -12.09 -1.33 21.38
C VAL A 258 -11.16 -0.15 21.60
N VAL A 259 -11.70 1.01 21.93
CA VAL A 259 -10.97 2.26 22.14
C VAL A 259 -11.16 2.71 23.59
N ALA A 260 -10.07 2.82 24.34
CA ALA A 260 -10.06 3.33 25.70
C ALA A 260 -9.75 4.83 25.70
N PHE A 261 -10.62 5.62 26.31
CA PHE A 261 -10.45 7.05 26.59
C PHE A 261 -10.19 7.23 28.09
N PRO A 262 -8.92 7.29 28.53
CA PRO A 262 -8.63 7.50 29.94
C PRO A 262 -9.06 8.91 30.37
N ALA A 263 -9.28 9.09 31.67
CA ALA A 263 -9.60 10.41 32.24
C ALA A 263 -8.50 11.45 31.98
N ARG A 264 -7.24 10.99 31.84
CA ARG A 264 -6.09 11.79 31.43
C ARG A 264 -5.18 10.99 30.50
N GLY A 265 -4.65 11.65 29.48
CA GLY A 265 -3.72 11.02 28.52
C GLY A 265 -4.39 10.73 27.17
N LYS A 266 -3.72 9.90 26.37
CA LYS A 266 -4.13 9.62 25.00
C LYS A 266 -5.04 8.39 24.94
N ALA A 267 -5.97 8.39 23.98
CA ALA A 267 -6.76 7.21 23.69
C ALA A 267 -5.87 6.08 23.14
N VAL A 268 -6.16 4.83 23.52
CA VAL A 268 -5.48 3.63 23.00
C VAL A 268 -6.51 2.65 22.47
N SER A 269 -6.14 1.83 21.48
CA SER A 269 -7.09 0.91 20.85
C SER A 269 -6.50 -0.44 20.45
N ALA A 270 -7.36 -1.44 20.35
CA ALA A 270 -7.03 -2.79 19.91
C ALA A 270 -8.24 -3.46 19.24
N TRP A 271 -7.97 -4.46 18.40
CA TRP A 271 -8.99 -5.34 17.85
C TRP A 271 -9.09 -6.60 18.70
N LEU A 272 -10.23 -6.79 19.37
CA LEU A 272 -10.47 -7.90 20.29
C LEU A 272 -11.62 -8.77 19.78
N PRO A 273 -11.52 -10.12 19.85
CA PRO A 273 -12.69 -10.99 19.64
C PRO A 273 -13.76 -10.75 20.72
N ALA A 274 -15.00 -11.14 20.43
CA ALA A 274 -16.09 -11.09 21.40
C ALA A 274 -15.75 -11.95 22.63
N GLY A 275 -16.13 -11.46 23.82
CA GLY A 275 -15.85 -12.12 25.10
C GLY A 275 -15.58 -11.17 26.26
N ASP A 276 -15.36 -11.73 27.44
CA ASP A 276 -15.10 -10.98 28.67
C ASP A 276 -13.61 -10.71 28.87
N TYR A 277 -13.28 -9.47 29.24
CA TYR A 277 -11.91 -9.04 29.48
C TYR A 277 -11.73 -8.44 30.87
N ALA A 278 -10.68 -8.87 31.57
CA ALA A 278 -10.28 -8.33 32.86
C ALA A 278 -8.85 -7.78 32.84
N ILE A 279 -8.69 -6.46 32.91
CA ILE A 279 -7.40 -5.80 32.88
C ILE A 279 -6.76 -5.85 34.29
N PRO A 280 -5.58 -6.45 34.47
CA PRO A 280 -4.97 -6.54 35.79
C PRO A 280 -4.62 -5.16 36.36
N GLY A 281 -4.97 -4.92 37.63
CA GLY A 281 -4.65 -3.66 38.32
C GLY A 281 -3.16 -3.50 38.63
N THR A 282 -2.40 -4.59 38.70
CA THR A 282 -0.96 -4.62 38.92
C THR A 282 -0.24 -5.23 37.72
N ALA A 283 0.93 -4.69 37.36
CA ALA A 283 1.78 -5.28 36.34
C ALA A 283 2.13 -6.73 36.66
N ARG A 284 2.21 -7.59 35.63
CA ARG A 284 2.58 -9.00 35.82
C ARG A 284 4.05 -9.12 36.24
N PRO A 285 4.43 -10.17 37.00
CA PRO A 285 5.83 -10.42 37.35
C PRO A 285 6.68 -10.62 36.10
N ALA A 286 7.88 -10.03 36.09
CA ALA A 286 8.90 -10.07 35.03
C ALA A 286 9.26 -11.53 34.63
N LEU A 287 9.56 -11.79 33.35
CA LEU A 287 10.14 -13.08 32.94
C LEU A 287 11.59 -13.18 33.46
N GLU A 288 12.18 -14.38 33.51
CA GLU A 288 13.53 -14.58 34.07
C GLU A 288 14.61 -13.77 33.34
N ASP A 289 14.50 -13.67 32.01
CA ASP A 289 15.35 -12.91 31.10
C ASP A 289 15.14 -11.39 31.23
N GLU A 290 13.90 -10.94 31.32
CA GLU A 290 13.53 -9.55 31.63
C GLU A 290 14.11 -9.11 32.98
N THR A 291 13.93 -9.95 34.01
CA THR A 291 14.47 -9.71 35.36
C THR A 291 15.99 -9.66 35.36
N LEU A 292 16.64 -10.58 34.63
CA LEU A 292 18.09 -10.59 34.48
C LEU A 292 18.57 -9.33 33.77
N PHE A 293 17.92 -8.92 32.68
CA PHE A 293 18.28 -7.72 31.94
C PHE A 293 18.17 -6.46 32.79
N ASP A 294 17.07 -6.30 33.53
CA ASP A 294 16.85 -5.17 34.42
C ASP A 294 17.88 -5.12 35.56
N ALA A 295 18.24 -6.28 36.13
CA ALA A 295 19.29 -6.37 37.15
C ALA A 295 20.68 -6.01 36.59
N LEU A 296 21.01 -6.47 35.37
CA LEU A 296 22.24 -6.11 34.68
C LEU A 296 22.31 -4.61 34.36
N LEU A 297 21.18 -4.03 33.94
CA LEU A 297 21.05 -2.61 33.63
C LEU A 297 21.22 -1.74 34.88
N ALA A 298 20.55 -2.08 35.97
CA ALA A 298 20.63 -1.36 37.25
C ALA A 298 22.06 -1.33 37.82
N ARG A 299 22.87 -2.36 37.53
CA ARG A 299 24.27 -2.50 37.96
C ARG A 299 25.28 -1.91 36.98
N GLY A 300 24.83 -1.40 35.83
CA GLY A 300 25.70 -0.93 34.76
C GLY A 300 26.54 -2.04 34.11
N LEU A 301 26.15 -3.31 34.26
CA LEU A 301 26.77 -4.47 33.59
C LEU A 301 26.33 -4.58 32.13
N VAL A 302 25.19 -3.96 31.80
CA VAL A 302 24.72 -3.69 30.44
C VAL A 302 24.44 -2.19 30.34
N ARG A 303 24.92 -1.54 29.28
CA ARG A 303 24.79 -0.08 29.11
C ARG A 303 24.67 0.33 27.64
N LEU A 304 24.11 1.51 27.39
CA LEU A 304 24.14 2.14 26.07
C LEU A 304 25.52 2.76 25.84
N ASP A 305 26.07 2.54 24.65
CA ASP A 305 27.24 3.26 24.17
C ASP A 305 26.85 4.61 23.54
N ALA A 306 27.86 5.42 23.19
CA ALA A 306 27.66 6.75 22.59
C ALA A 306 27.03 6.71 21.19
N ASP A 307 27.11 5.57 20.49
CA ASP A 307 26.54 5.35 19.16
C ASP A 307 25.15 4.67 19.25
N GLY A 308 24.63 4.48 20.47
CA GLY A 308 23.33 3.88 20.75
C GLY A 308 23.28 2.35 20.67
N GLY A 309 24.44 1.68 20.60
CA GLY A 309 24.60 0.23 20.78
C GLY A 309 24.53 -0.19 22.24
N ILE A 310 24.41 -1.49 22.48
CA ILE A 310 24.36 -2.08 23.83
C ILE A 310 25.67 -2.80 24.11
N ASP A 311 26.41 -2.30 25.09
CA ASP A 311 27.63 -2.92 25.61
C ASP A 311 27.27 -3.88 26.76
N ALA A 312 27.73 -5.12 26.67
CA ALA A 312 27.72 -6.06 27.78
C ALA A 312 29.11 -6.16 28.42
N VAL A 313 29.15 -6.29 29.75
CA VAL A 313 30.39 -6.45 30.51
C VAL A 313 31.20 -7.66 30.01
N PRO A 314 32.53 -7.54 29.79
CA PRO A 314 33.36 -8.67 29.34
C PRO A 314 33.39 -9.82 30.36
N ARG A 315 33.42 -11.07 29.86
CA ARG A 315 33.47 -12.29 30.69
C ARG A 315 34.65 -12.30 31.65
N ASP A 316 35.77 -11.74 31.22
CA ASP A 316 37.09 -11.79 31.85
C ASP A 316 37.43 -10.51 32.62
N LEU A 317 36.48 -9.59 32.83
CA LEU A 317 36.73 -8.32 33.53
C LEU A 317 37.38 -8.51 34.91
N ALA A 318 36.99 -9.55 35.65
CA ALA A 318 37.58 -9.88 36.94
C ALA A 318 39.06 -10.28 36.84
N LEU A 319 39.42 -11.08 35.81
CA LEU A 319 40.80 -11.48 35.54
C LEU A 319 41.62 -10.28 35.05
N TRP A 320 41.05 -9.45 34.20
CA TRP A 320 41.69 -8.23 33.69
C TRP A 320 42.03 -7.24 34.80
N ARG A 321 41.15 -7.05 35.79
CA ARG A 321 41.41 -6.19 36.97
C ARG A 321 42.53 -6.73 37.85
N ALA A 322 42.62 -8.05 37.99
CA ALA A 322 43.66 -8.72 38.78
C ALA A 322 45.01 -8.76 38.05
N ALA A 323 45.03 -8.60 36.73
CA ALA A 323 46.25 -8.59 35.93
C ALA A 323 47.03 -7.26 36.05
N PRO A 324 48.37 -7.29 36.08
CA PRO A 324 49.21 -6.09 36.00
C PRO A 324 49.10 -5.41 34.64
N ASP A 325 49.38 -4.11 34.57
CA ASP A 325 49.15 -3.28 33.38
C ASP A 325 49.88 -3.80 32.12
N SER A 326 51.07 -4.38 32.26
CA SER A 326 51.85 -4.98 31.17
C SER A 326 51.25 -6.26 30.57
N ALA A 327 50.30 -6.91 31.26
CA ALA A 327 49.68 -8.16 30.85
C ALA A 327 48.26 -7.98 30.25
N ARG A 328 47.77 -6.74 30.15
CA ARG A 328 46.42 -6.45 29.64
C ARG A 328 46.43 -6.24 28.12
N ALA A 329 45.91 -7.22 27.38
CA ALA A 329 45.82 -7.16 25.91
C ALA A 329 44.69 -6.25 25.37
N ALA A 330 43.66 -5.98 26.18
CA ALA A 330 42.50 -5.17 25.80
C ALA A 330 42.32 -3.98 26.76
N ASP A 331 41.89 -2.82 26.25
CA ASP A 331 41.53 -1.68 27.09
C ASP A 331 40.09 -1.82 27.63
N LEU A 332 39.97 -2.23 28.90
CA LEU A 332 38.70 -2.29 29.63
C LEU A 332 38.55 -1.15 30.65
N ALA A 333 39.31 -0.05 30.53
CA ALA A 333 39.26 1.07 31.47
C ALA A 333 37.85 1.64 31.65
N ARG A 334 37.04 1.63 30.58
CA ARG A 334 35.63 2.03 30.58
C ARG A 334 34.73 1.21 31.53
N TRP A 335 35.17 0.04 31.99
CA TRP A 335 34.44 -0.82 32.91
C TRP A 335 34.94 -0.71 34.35
N ARG A 336 35.91 0.16 34.66
CA ARG A 336 36.48 0.34 36.02
C ARG A 336 35.43 0.74 37.07
N GLN A 337 34.39 1.46 36.66
CA GLN A 337 33.34 1.95 37.57
C GLN A 337 32.29 0.89 37.94
N VAL A 338 32.31 -0.28 37.30
CA VAL A 338 31.40 -1.38 37.65
C VAL A 338 31.81 -2.02 38.99
N GLN A 339 30.86 -2.20 39.89
CA GLN A 339 31.09 -2.93 41.13
C GLN A 339 30.97 -4.45 40.87
N LEU A 340 32.05 -5.19 41.15
CA LEU A 340 32.09 -6.65 41.05
C LEU A 340 32.09 -7.29 42.45
N ASP A 341 31.12 -6.89 43.26
CA ASP A 341 30.82 -7.50 44.56
C ASP A 341 30.25 -8.94 44.38
N GLU A 342 29.80 -9.58 45.45
CA GLU A 342 29.27 -10.95 45.38
C GLU A 342 28.12 -11.09 44.38
N GLU A 343 27.20 -10.13 44.39
CA GLU A 343 26.03 -10.15 43.51
C GLU A 343 26.38 -9.75 42.06
N GLY A 344 27.29 -8.80 41.84
CA GLY A 344 27.84 -8.50 40.51
C GLY A 344 28.54 -9.71 39.88
N ARG A 345 29.26 -10.50 40.68
CA ARG A 345 29.86 -11.78 40.23
C ARG A 345 28.81 -12.85 39.93
N SER A 346 27.73 -12.90 40.71
CA SER A 346 26.59 -13.79 40.46
C SER A 346 25.89 -13.46 39.13
N LEU A 347 25.60 -12.18 38.88
CA LEU A 347 25.01 -11.69 37.63
C LEU A 347 25.92 -11.96 36.42
N LEU A 348 27.24 -11.78 36.56
CA LEU A 348 28.20 -12.11 35.50
C LEU A 348 28.21 -13.62 35.20
N LYS A 349 28.15 -14.47 36.23
CA LYS A 349 28.04 -15.92 36.06
C LYS A 349 26.73 -16.30 35.36
N ARG A 350 25.61 -15.67 35.73
CA ARG A 350 24.30 -15.89 35.11
C ARG A 350 24.30 -15.46 33.63
N LEU A 351 24.76 -14.25 33.32
CA LEU A 351 24.89 -13.73 31.95
C LEU A 351 25.72 -14.66 31.03
N TYR A 352 26.81 -15.24 31.56
CA TYR A 352 27.74 -16.01 30.73
C TYR A 352 27.59 -17.53 30.77
N ARG A 353 26.94 -18.10 31.80
CA ARG A 353 26.87 -19.56 32.02
C ARG A 353 25.44 -20.12 32.14
N GLN A 354 24.40 -19.29 32.14
CA GLN A 354 23.00 -19.74 32.18
C GLN A 354 22.26 -19.45 30.87
N ALA A 355 21.11 -20.12 30.67
CA ALA A 355 20.35 -20.09 29.41
C ALA A 355 19.67 -18.74 29.14
N ASP A 356 19.11 -18.11 30.17
CA ASP A 356 18.57 -16.76 30.13
C ASP A 356 19.65 -15.71 29.79
N GLY A 357 20.86 -15.88 30.33
CA GLY A 357 22.04 -15.08 29.97
C GLY A 357 22.46 -15.24 28.51
N VAL A 358 22.45 -16.47 27.98
CA VAL A 358 22.67 -16.73 26.54
C VAL A 358 21.63 -15.99 25.70
N TYR A 359 20.36 -16.07 26.09
CA TYR A 359 19.27 -15.41 25.37
C TYR A 359 19.38 -13.89 25.40
N VAL A 360 19.67 -13.28 26.57
CA VAL A 360 19.90 -11.83 26.69
C VAL A 360 21.02 -11.36 25.76
N ARG A 361 22.17 -12.06 25.72
CA ARG A 361 23.26 -11.71 24.80
C ARG A 361 22.86 -11.86 23.34
N GLN A 362 22.10 -12.91 23.00
CA GLN A 362 21.59 -13.08 21.65
C GLN A 362 20.68 -11.91 21.23
N GLN A 363 19.82 -11.42 22.13
CA GLN A 363 19.00 -10.24 21.84
C GLN A 363 19.85 -8.97 21.70
N ILE A 364 20.91 -8.81 22.50
CA ILE A 364 21.89 -7.71 22.39
C ILE A 364 22.59 -7.77 21.03
N ASP A 365 23.03 -8.94 20.59
CA ASP A 365 23.72 -9.11 19.31
C ASP A 365 22.78 -8.78 18.14
N ILE A 366 21.53 -9.24 18.18
CA ILE A 366 20.50 -8.88 17.18
C ILE A 366 20.33 -7.35 17.14
N PHE A 367 20.14 -6.72 18.30
CA PHE A 367 19.97 -5.28 18.41
C PHE A 367 21.19 -4.52 17.84
N ASN A 368 22.41 -4.91 18.21
CA ASN A 368 23.64 -4.26 17.74
C ASN A 368 23.86 -4.46 16.24
N SER A 369 23.52 -5.63 15.70
CA SER A 369 23.64 -5.93 14.27
C SER A 369 22.70 -5.12 13.38
N GLU A 370 21.60 -4.60 13.94
CA GLU A 370 20.66 -3.68 13.28
C GLU A 370 21.07 -2.20 13.47
N ARG A 371 21.88 -1.89 14.49
CA ARG A 371 22.40 -0.54 14.80
C ARG A 371 23.64 -0.17 14.00
N ARG A 372 24.48 -1.15 13.65
CA ARG A 372 25.68 -0.96 12.82
C ARG A 372 25.53 -1.82 11.58
N LEU A 373 25.34 -1.17 10.44
CA LEU A 373 25.11 -1.87 9.18
C LEU A 373 26.30 -1.62 8.24
N LEU A 374 27.05 -2.69 7.97
CA LEU A 374 28.02 -2.75 6.87
C LEU A 374 27.65 -3.96 6.01
N ALA A 375 27.26 -3.71 4.77
CA ALA A 375 26.93 -4.76 3.82
C ALA A 375 27.42 -4.39 2.42
N TRP A 376 27.73 -5.39 1.60
CA TRP A 376 28.19 -5.20 0.24
C TRP A 376 27.66 -6.29 -0.69
N ARG A 377 27.59 -5.99 -1.99
CA ARG A 377 27.31 -6.98 -3.04
C ARG A 377 27.91 -6.57 -4.37
N VAL A 378 28.13 -7.54 -5.24
CA VAL A 378 28.69 -7.37 -6.58
C VAL A 378 27.60 -7.58 -7.64
N PRO A 379 27.79 -7.11 -8.88
CA PRO A 379 26.87 -7.41 -9.99
C PRO A 379 26.74 -8.93 -10.22
N ASP A 380 25.56 -9.40 -10.62
CA ASP A 380 25.28 -10.84 -10.84
C ASP A 380 26.24 -11.49 -11.86
N GLU A 381 26.60 -10.77 -12.92
CA GLU A 381 27.53 -11.24 -13.96
C GLU A 381 28.95 -11.55 -13.42
N GLY A 382 29.32 -10.99 -12.26
CA GLY A 382 30.60 -11.22 -11.59
C GLY A 382 30.55 -12.26 -10.46
N ALA A 383 29.38 -12.85 -10.19
CA ALA A 383 29.15 -13.77 -9.06
C ALA A 383 29.12 -15.26 -9.44
N ALA A 384 29.28 -15.61 -10.73
CA ALA A 384 29.28 -17.00 -11.18
C ALA A 384 30.44 -17.82 -10.58
N ASP A 385 30.15 -19.08 -10.20
CA ASP A 385 30.97 -20.09 -9.52
C ASP A 385 32.47 -19.75 -9.31
N GLY A 386 32.81 -19.33 -8.09
CA GLY A 386 34.20 -19.13 -7.65
C GLY A 386 34.76 -17.71 -7.84
N GLY A 387 33.90 -16.71 -8.09
CA GLY A 387 34.29 -15.30 -8.15
C GLY A 387 35.01 -14.78 -6.89
N PRO A 388 35.79 -13.69 -7.01
CA PRO A 388 36.67 -13.23 -5.94
C PRO A 388 35.86 -12.70 -4.72
N GLU A 389 36.16 -13.24 -3.53
CA GLU A 389 35.40 -13.01 -2.31
C GLU A 389 35.91 -11.79 -1.51
N TRP A 390 35.01 -10.86 -1.22
CA TRP A 390 35.30 -9.71 -0.37
C TRP A 390 35.23 -10.09 1.12
N ARG A 391 36.28 -9.77 1.89
CA ARG A 391 36.36 -10.05 3.33
C ARG A 391 36.40 -8.76 4.15
N ALA A 392 35.60 -8.71 5.21
CA ALA A 392 35.58 -7.61 6.17
C ALA A 392 36.54 -7.87 7.34
N SER A 393 37.25 -6.83 7.77
CA SER A 393 38.10 -6.87 8.97
C SER A 393 38.04 -5.56 9.76
N ALA A 394 38.30 -5.64 11.06
CA ALA A 394 38.42 -4.51 11.98
C ALA A 394 39.76 -4.59 12.71
N GLY A 395 40.64 -3.60 12.50
CA GLY A 395 41.98 -3.62 13.10
C GLY A 395 42.79 -4.89 12.75
N GLY A 396 42.58 -5.44 11.55
CA GLY A 396 43.21 -6.68 11.08
C GLY A 396 42.53 -7.98 11.54
N SER A 397 41.55 -7.92 12.45
CA SER A 397 40.77 -9.11 12.84
C SER A 397 39.58 -9.33 11.90
N PRO A 398 39.33 -10.56 11.41
CA PRO A 398 38.23 -10.84 10.49
C PRO A 398 36.87 -10.65 11.18
N LEU A 399 35.91 -10.12 10.45
CA LEU A 399 34.51 -9.99 10.88
C LEU A 399 33.64 -11.03 10.15
N PRO A 400 32.81 -11.82 10.86
CA PRO A 400 31.96 -12.80 10.22
C PRO A 400 30.88 -12.12 9.37
N ALA A 401 30.75 -12.55 8.12
CA ALA A 401 29.76 -12.06 7.18
C ALA A 401 28.73 -13.14 6.80
N GLY A 402 27.54 -12.74 6.38
CA GLY A 402 26.53 -13.63 5.84
C GLY A 402 25.41 -12.88 5.11
N GLU A 403 24.49 -13.62 4.50
CA GLU A 403 23.52 -13.05 3.54
C GLU A 403 22.27 -12.44 4.18
N ALA A 404 22.00 -12.77 5.45
CA ALA A 404 20.78 -12.35 6.12
C ALA A 404 20.74 -10.83 6.33
N MET A 405 19.83 -10.14 5.64
CA MET A 405 19.63 -8.70 5.74
C MET A 405 18.46 -8.32 6.67
N PRO A 406 18.59 -7.27 7.50
CA PRO A 406 17.45 -6.73 8.24
C PRO A 406 16.38 -6.17 7.29
N PRO A 407 15.07 -6.38 7.55
CA PRO A 407 14.00 -5.85 6.72
C PRO A 407 14.01 -4.32 6.55
N LEU A 408 14.64 -3.59 7.47
CA LEU A 408 14.76 -2.12 7.38
C LEU A 408 15.54 -1.67 6.14
N VAL A 409 16.47 -2.51 5.63
CA VAL A 409 17.32 -2.18 4.49
C VAL A 409 16.50 -1.93 3.23
N ALA A 410 15.38 -2.65 3.07
CA ALA A 410 14.48 -2.41 1.96
C ALA A 410 13.93 -0.97 1.92
N ARG A 411 13.92 -0.25 3.05
CA ARG A 411 13.46 1.15 3.12
C ARG A 411 14.53 2.16 2.67
N LEU A 412 15.78 1.74 2.45
CA LEU A 412 16.86 2.57 1.88
C LEU A 412 16.71 2.80 0.39
N PHE A 413 15.86 2.01 -0.28
CA PHE A 413 15.64 2.10 -1.71
C PHE A 413 14.17 2.41 -2.02
N ALA A 414 13.93 3.29 -2.99
CA ALA A 414 12.60 3.58 -3.52
C ALA A 414 12.06 2.41 -4.37
N ASP A 415 12.96 1.71 -5.06
CA ASP A 415 12.72 0.51 -5.86
C ASP A 415 13.75 -0.57 -5.50
N LEU A 416 13.38 -1.84 -5.65
CA LEU A 416 14.29 -2.94 -5.38
C LEU A 416 15.46 -2.91 -6.39
N PRO A 417 16.72 -2.73 -5.98
CA PRO A 417 17.82 -2.62 -6.94
C PRO A 417 18.13 -3.99 -7.57
N GLN A 418 18.05 -4.05 -8.91
CA GLN A 418 18.17 -5.27 -9.72
C GLN A 418 19.58 -5.48 -10.29
N GLY A 419 19.90 -6.73 -10.68
CA GLY A 419 21.17 -7.09 -11.33
C GLY A 419 22.36 -7.21 -10.37
N TRP A 420 22.10 -7.54 -9.11
CA TRP A 420 23.11 -7.67 -8.06
C TRP A 420 22.94 -8.99 -7.32
N ALA A 421 24.09 -9.60 -7.00
CA ALA A 421 24.16 -10.82 -6.22
C ALA A 421 23.56 -10.65 -4.82
N PRO A 422 23.30 -11.75 -4.08
CA PRO A 422 22.92 -11.67 -2.68
C PRO A 422 23.87 -10.81 -1.85
N TRP A 423 23.32 -10.13 -0.84
CA TRP A 423 24.10 -9.30 0.06
C TRP A 423 25.12 -10.12 0.86
N SER A 424 26.25 -9.53 1.20
CA SER A 424 27.14 -9.98 2.27
C SER A 424 27.15 -8.91 3.37
N ARG A 425 26.82 -9.28 4.61
CA ARG A 425 26.69 -8.35 5.74
C ARG A 425 27.48 -8.83 6.95
N VAL A 426 28.16 -7.91 7.64
CA VAL A 426 28.74 -8.17 8.96
C VAL A 426 27.65 -8.54 9.97
N LEU A 427 27.70 -9.77 10.51
CA LEU A 427 26.65 -10.31 11.39
C LEU A 427 26.86 -9.92 12.86
N GLN A 428 28.10 -9.72 13.29
CA GLN A 428 28.46 -9.48 14.69
C GLN A 428 29.45 -8.32 14.80
N TRP A 429 29.26 -7.50 15.84
CA TRP A 429 30.09 -6.33 16.13
C TRP A 429 30.73 -6.45 17.52
N PRO A 430 31.89 -7.13 17.65
CA PRO A 430 32.54 -7.30 18.94
C PRO A 430 32.91 -5.94 19.55
N ALA A 431 32.50 -5.69 20.79
CA ALA A 431 32.65 -4.39 21.44
C ALA A 431 34.10 -3.85 21.47
N ALA A 432 35.10 -4.75 21.51
CA ALA A 432 36.52 -4.39 21.46
C ALA A 432 36.99 -3.86 20.09
N LEU A 433 36.29 -4.20 19.00
CA LEU A 433 36.66 -3.89 17.63
C LEU A 433 35.83 -2.74 17.02
N VAL A 434 34.79 -2.29 17.72
CA VAL A 434 33.83 -1.28 17.25
C VAL A 434 34.47 0.06 16.84
N ARG A 435 35.60 0.44 17.46
CA ARG A 435 36.32 1.70 17.17
C ARG A 435 37.56 1.52 16.28
N GLN A 436 37.83 0.30 15.83
CA GLN A 436 38.96 0.03 14.95
C GLN A 436 38.63 0.42 13.50
N PRO A 437 39.63 0.79 12.67
CA PRO A 437 39.40 1.03 11.25
C PRO A 437 38.87 -0.25 10.59
N LEU A 438 37.79 -0.10 9.82
CA LEU A 438 37.19 -1.20 9.08
C LEU A 438 37.72 -1.22 7.66
N ARG A 439 37.98 -2.43 7.16
CA ARG A 439 38.48 -2.64 5.80
C ARG A 439 37.73 -3.77 5.11
N LEU A 440 37.32 -3.53 3.86
CA LEU A 440 36.91 -4.57 2.92
C LEU A 440 38.10 -4.91 2.03
N THR A 441 38.43 -6.19 1.90
CA THR A 441 39.59 -6.66 1.14
C THR A 441 39.18 -7.68 0.11
N LEU A 442 39.77 -7.59 -1.08
CA LEU A 442 39.61 -8.53 -2.19
C LEU A 442 40.99 -8.98 -2.65
N ASP A 443 41.25 -10.28 -2.62
CA ASP A 443 42.46 -10.83 -3.24
C ASP A 443 42.18 -11.09 -4.73
N LEU A 444 43.11 -10.68 -5.58
CA LEU A 444 42.99 -10.88 -7.03
C LEU A 444 43.64 -12.21 -7.42
N PRO A 445 43.01 -13.01 -8.29
CA PRO A 445 43.54 -14.32 -8.70
C PRO A 445 44.87 -14.20 -9.46
N SER A 446 45.10 -13.07 -10.12
CA SER A 446 46.36 -12.71 -10.78
C SER A 446 46.62 -11.20 -10.62
N PRO A 447 47.87 -10.73 -10.77
CA PRO A 447 48.15 -9.30 -10.79
C PRO A 447 47.34 -8.58 -11.88
N ALA A 448 46.75 -7.43 -11.54
CA ALA A 448 45.96 -6.64 -12.48
C ALA A 448 46.82 -6.05 -13.62
N GLY A 449 46.28 -6.02 -14.83
CA GLY A 449 46.87 -5.37 -16.00
C GLY A 449 46.81 -3.85 -15.93
N GLY A 450 45.90 -3.29 -15.13
CA GLY A 450 45.66 -1.86 -14.96
C GLY A 450 44.50 -1.37 -15.84
N GLY A 451 43.58 -0.61 -15.24
CA GLY A 451 42.41 -0.05 -15.93
C GLY A 451 41.15 -0.92 -15.91
N GLU A 452 41.24 -2.18 -15.47
CA GLU A 452 40.06 -3.03 -15.26
C GLU A 452 39.12 -2.39 -14.23
N ARG A 453 37.80 -2.56 -14.41
CA ARG A 453 36.80 -1.96 -13.53
C ARG A 453 36.04 -3.01 -12.75
N LEU A 454 36.06 -2.89 -11.43
CA LEU A 454 35.18 -3.63 -10.52
C LEU A 454 34.06 -2.72 -10.03
N ARG A 455 32.86 -3.27 -9.87
CA ARG A 455 31.71 -2.57 -9.29
C ARG A 455 31.28 -3.24 -7.99
N LEU A 456 30.94 -2.44 -6.99
CA LEU A 456 30.48 -2.90 -5.68
C LEU A 456 29.34 -1.99 -5.21
N MET A 457 28.21 -2.55 -4.78
CA MET A 457 27.21 -1.79 -4.03
C MET A 457 27.54 -1.94 -2.54
N LEU A 458 27.67 -0.82 -1.84
CA LEU A 458 28.02 -0.73 -0.43
C LEU A 458 26.88 -0.08 0.36
N LEU A 459 26.46 -0.71 1.46
CA LEU A 459 25.73 -0.07 2.56
C LEU A 459 26.74 0.29 3.64
N GLY A 460 27.04 1.58 3.73
CA GLY A 460 28.22 2.10 4.40
C GLY A 460 28.90 3.14 3.52
N ARG A 461 29.95 3.77 4.04
CA ARG A 461 30.69 4.82 3.33
C ARG A 461 32.13 4.41 3.10
N ALA A 462 32.59 4.42 1.86
CA ALA A 462 33.99 4.20 1.51
C ALA A 462 34.77 5.52 1.57
N SER A 463 35.90 5.55 2.28
CA SER A 463 36.73 6.76 2.44
C SER A 463 38.02 6.74 1.62
N ALA A 464 38.62 5.56 1.42
CA ALA A 464 39.86 5.41 0.67
C ALA A 464 39.95 4.01 0.06
N ALA A 465 40.76 3.87 -1.00
CA ALA A 465 41.07 2.60 -1.63
C ALA A 465 42.58 2.46 -1.88
N SER A 466 43.08 1.23 -1.79
CA SER A 466 44.43 0.83 -2.16
C SER A 466 44.38 -0.31 -3.18
N GLY A 467 45.30 -0.32 -4.14
CA GLY A 467 45.29 -1.24 -5.29
C GLY A 467 44.29 -0.87 -6.39
N ALA A 468 43.46 0.15 -6.19
CA ALA A 468 42.50 0.66 -7.17
C ALA A 468 42.20 2.14 -6.95
N ALA A 469 41.84 2.86 -8.02
CA ALA A 469 41.23 4.18 -7.96
C ALA A 469 39.72 4.06 -7.67
N LEU A 470 39.24 4.77 -6.65
CA LEU A 470 37.85 4.72 -6.18
C LEU A 470 37.02 5.88 -6.74
N ARG A 471 35.87 5.56 -7.33
CA ARG A 471 34.75 6.47 -7.56
C ARG A 471 33.53 5.95 -6.84
N ALA A 472 32.84 6.79 -6.08
CA ALA A 472 31.63 6.44 -5.34
C ALA A 472 30.46 7.31 -5.81
N ASP A 473 29.40 6.69 -6.31
CA ASP A 473 28.17 7.37 -6.70
C ASP A 473 27.06 7.04 -5.67
N PRO A 474 26.32 8.04 -5.13
CA PRO A 474 25.23 7.80 -4.19
C PRO A 474 24.11 6.92 -4.77
N ALA A 475 23.55 6.03 -3.94
CA ALA A 475 22.52 5.07 -4.34
C ALA A 475 21.34 4.97 -3.36
N CYS A 476 21.36 5.71 -2.24
CA CYS A 476 20.23 5.75 -1.30
C CYS A 476 19.18 6.74 -1.79
N ASN A 477 17.97 6.25 -2.06
CA ASN A 477 16.86 7.07 -2.53
C ASN A 477 15.51 6.74 -1.86
N GLY A 478 15.51 5.83 -0.88
CA GLY A 478 14.34 5.44 -0.11
C GLY A 478 14.06 6.36 1.08
N ARG A 479 12.89 6.17 1.71
CA ARG A 479 12.42 6.97 2.84
C ARG A 479 13.25 6.85 4.12
N ALA A 480 14.09 5.83 4.23
CA ALA A 480 14.95 5.62 5.40
C ALA A 480 16.38 6.17 5.20
N CYS A 481 16.67 6.80 4.05
CA CYS A 481 17.95 7.46 3.84
C CYS A 481 18.08 8.67 4.76
N SER A 482 19.13 8.68 5.57
CA SER A 482 19.56 9.87 6.30
C SER A 482 20.40 10.77 5.40
N ARG A 483 21.17 10.16 4.48
CA ARG A 483 21.98 10.82 3.46
C ARG A 483 21.94 10.03 2.15
N PRO A 484 22.15 10.68 0.99
CA PRO A 484 22.19 9.97 -0.30
C PRO A 484 23.29 8.89 -0.38
N ASP A 485 24.38 9.06 0.37
CA ASP A 485 25.54 8.16 0.41
C ASP A 485 25.44 7.08 1.50
N ASP A 486 24.28 6.89 2.14
CA ASP A 486 24.04 5.73 3.02
C ASP A 486 24.12 4.40 2.24
N ALA A 487 23.82 4.44 0.95
CA ALA A 487 24.13 3.39 0.00
C ALA A 487 24.96 4.00 -1.14
N GLN A 488 25.98 3.30 -1.61
CA GLN A 488 26.87 3.78 -2.68
C GLN A 488 27.09 2.68 -3.72
N ILE A 489 27.16 3.06 -5.00
CA ILE A 489 27.72 2.23 -6.05
C ILE A 489 29.16 2.68 -6.25
N LEU A 490 30.11 1.80 -5.93
CA LEU A 490 31.52 2.03 -6.09
C LEU A 490 31.98 1.48 -7.45
N THR A 491 32.78 2.27 -8.15
CA THR A 491 33.55 1.84 -9.32
C THR A 491 35.03 1.91 -8.97
N LEU A 492 35.69 0.75 -8.98
CA LEU A 492 37.10 0.58 -8.63
C LEU A 492 37.89 0.31 -9.90
N THR A 493 38.77 1.22 -10.29
CA THR A 493 39.66 1.01 -11.45
C THR A 493 40.99 0.45 -10.96
N LEU A 494 41.30 -0.80 -11.30
CA LEU A 494 42.48 -1.49 -10.80
C LEU A 494 43.77 -0.79 -11.25
N GLN A 495 44.74 -0.72 -10.34
CA GLN A 495 46.08 -0.23 -10.64
C GLN A 495 46.93 -1.36 -11.20
N ALA A 496 47.79 -1.07 -12.18
CA ALA A 496 48.67 -2.07 -12.77
C ALA A 496 49.56 -2.73 -11.70
N GLY A 497 49.63 -4.06 -11.72
CA GLY A 497 50.41 -4.87 -10.77
C GLY A 497 49.76 -5.10 -9.41
N ALA A 498 48.57 -4.55 -9.14
CA ALA A 498 47.86 -4.79 -7.89
C ALA A 498 47.52 -6.30 -7.74
N ARG A 499 47.76 -6.86 -6.55
CA ARG A 499 47.39 -8.25 -6.19
C ARG A 499 46.20 -8.33 -5.25
N SER A 500 45.83 -7.20 -4.64
CA SER A 500 44.69 -7.09 -3.74
C SER A 500 44.12 -5.69 -3.81
N VAL A 501 42.83 -5.56 -3.57
CA VAL A 501 42.15 -4.28 -3.39
C VAL A 501 41.69 -4.17 -1.95
N ALA A 502 41.93 -3.03 -1.31
CA ALA A 502 41.49 -2.76 0.05
C ALA A 502 40.75 -1.43 0.13
N LEU A 503 39.56 -1.43 0.71
CA LEU A 503 38.70 -0.27 0.92
C LEU A 503 38.60 0.04 2.41
N ASP A 504 38.93 1.26 2.80
CA ASP A 504 38.64 1.75 4.15
C ASP A 504 37.17 2.20 4.18
N VAL A 505 36.38 1.63 5.09
CA VAL A 505 34.92 1.80 5.14
C VAL A 505 34.42 2.23 6.50
N GLN A 506 33.25 2.88 6.52
CA GLN A 506 32.51 3.23 7.72
C GLN A 506 31.13 2.56 7.67
N PRO A 507 30.64 1.96 8.78
CA PRO A 507 29.31 1.38 8.80
C PRO A 507 28.25 2.48 8.88
N LEU A 508 27.04 2.17 8.44
CA LEU A 508 25.87 3.00 8.71
C LEU A 508 25.42 2.84 10.16
N LEU A 509 24.87 3.91 10.71
CA LEU A 509 24.20 3.95 12.00
C LEU A 509 22.73 4.33 11.78
N PRO A 510 21.85 3.37 11.39
CA PRO A 510 20.46 3.69 11.08
C PRO A 510 19.75 4.26 12.33
N ALA A 511 18.90 5.27 12.13
CA ALA A 511 18.04 5.77 13.20
C ALA A 511 17.14 4.63 13.74
N THR A 512 16.83 4.66 15.05
CA THR A 512 16.00 3.62 15.70
C THR A 512 14.65 3.43 15.01
N SER A 513 14.30 2.19 14.70
CA SER A 513 13.19 1.84 13.81
C SER A 513 11.84 1.67 14.52
N VAL A 514 10.77 1.84 13.72
CA VAL A 514 9.37 1.50 14.06
C VAL A 514 9.17 -0.01 14.30
N ASP A 515 10.10 -0.85 13.81
CA ASP A 515 10.02 -2.31 13.89
C ASP A 515 10.56 -2.87 15.22
N GLN A 516 11.10 -2.02 16.10
CA GLN A 516 11.48 -2.40 17.47
C GLN A 516 10.31 -2.99 18.26
N GLN A 517 9.06 -2.73 17.87
CA GLN A 517 7.86 -3.34 18.46
C GLN A 517 7.85 -4.89 18.40
N TYR A 518 8.67 -5.50 17.54
CA TYR A 518 8.84 -6.95 17.42
C TYR A 518 10.19 -7.46 17.94
N ARG A 519 10.88 -6.69 18.79
CA ARG A 519 12.16 -7.06 19.43
C ARG A 519 12.03 -7.06 20.94
N HIS A 520 12.74 -7.94 21.64
CA HIS A 520 12.76 -7.87 23.10
C HIS A 520 13.45 -6.60 23.61
N LEU A 521 14.45 -6.07 22.89
CA LEU A 521 15.17 -4.86 23.27
C LEU A 521 14.73 -3.66 22.43
N ARG A 522 14.41 -2.55 23.10
CA ARG A 522 14.15 -1.24 22.47
C ARG A 522 14.80 -0.11 23.26
N VAL A 523 14.96 1.05 22.62
CA VAL A 523 15.39 2.28 23.31
C VAL A 523 14.26 3.30 23.27
N SER A 524 13.78 3.72 24.43
CA SER A 524 12.69 4.69 24.59
C SER A 524 13.12 5.82 25.52
N GLY A 525 13.04 7.07 25.06
CA GLY A 525 13.48 8.24 25.84
C GLY A 525 14.94 8.17 26.29
N GLY A 526 15.83 7.56 25.49
CA GLY A 526 17.24 7.36 25.84
C GLY A 526 17.52 6.22 26.82
N ARG A 527 16.52 5.42 27.20
CA ARG A 527 16.66 4.27 28.11
C ARG A 527 16.43 2.95 27.39
N MET A 528 17.23 1.93 27.69
CA MET A 528 16.96 0.56 27.25
C MET A 528 15.76 0.00 28.00
N VAL A 529 14.87 -0.67 27.27
CA VAL A 529 13.67 -1.30 27.81
C VAL A 529 13.59 -2.71 27.24
N TRP A 530 13.47 -3.70 28.13
CA TRP A 530 13.03 -5.03 27.76
C TRP A 530 11.51 -5.02 27.57
N GLN A 531 11.02 -5.49 26.43
CA GLN A 531 9.60 -5.67 26.19
C GLN A 531 9.30 -7.12 25.87
N ARG A 532 8.13 -7.59 26.29
CA ARG A 532 7.67 -8.93 25.95
C ARG A 532 7.06 -8.95 24.56
N LEU A 533 7.43 -9.97 23.81
CA LEU A 533 6.80 -10.27 22.53
C LEU A 533 5.54 -11.14 22.77
N PRO A 534 4.49 -11.01 21.95
CA PRO A 534 3.36 -11.93 22.00
C PRO A 534 3.81 -13.38 21.74
N ASP A 535 3.33 -14.34 22.53
CA ASP A 535 3.63 -15.76 22.29
C ASP A 535 3.13 -16.19 20.89
N PRO A 536 3.98 -16.82 20.06
CA PRO A 536 3.50 -17.42 18.83
C PRO A 536 2.59 -18.60 19.16
N VAL A 537 1.33 -18.52 18.75
CA VAL A 537 0.33 -19.59 18.88
C VAL A 537 0.89 -20.88 18.28
N ARG A 538 1.24 -21.86 19.12
CA ARG A 538 1.61 -23.22 18.70
C ARG A 538 0.33 -24.00 18.43
N VAL A 539 -0.06 -24.14 17.17
CA VAL A 539 -1.04 -25.16 16.76
C VAL A 539 -0.35 -26.53 16.84
N ALA A 540 -1.01 -27.49 17.48
CA ALA A 540 -0.44 -28.79 17.81
C ALA A 540 -0.09 -29.64 16.56
N ALA A 541 1.16 -30.10 16.47
CA ALA A 541 1.54 -31.32 15.74
C ALA A 541 2.80 -31.94 16.38
N GLY A 542 2.77 -33.26 16.60
CA GLY A 542 3.65 -34.00 17.51
C GLY A 542 5.10 -34.29 17.07
N LYS A 543 5.92 -34.56 18.11
CA LYS A 543 7.27 -35.17 18.23
C LYS A 543 8.45 -34.60 17.38
N ALA A 544 9.59 -34.49 18.07
CA ALA A 544 10.75 -33.64 17.78
C ALA A 544 11.78 -34.22 16.80
N ALA A 545 12.51 -33.30 16.13
CA ALA A 545 13.84 -33.49 15.54
C ALA A 545 14.68 -32.20 15.73
N PRO A 546 16.02 -32.26 15.79
CA PRO A 546 16.86 -31.26 16.43
C PRO A 546 17.13 -30.00 15.58
N ALA A 547 17.44 -28.91 16.28
CA ALA A 547 17.62 -27.57 15.76
C ALA A 547 18.97 -27.37 15.04
N ALA A 548 18.91 -27.00 13.77
CA ALA A 548 20.01 -26.33 13.05
C ALA A 548 19.44 -25.50 11.89
N ALA A 549 19.08 -24.24 12.15
CA ALA A 549 18.96 -23.16 11.16
C ALA A 549 18.72 -21.84 11.92
N VAL A 550 19.81 -21.11 12.16
CA VAL A 550 19.80 -19.80 12.83
C VAL A 550 19.44 -18.74 11.79
N GLY A 551 18.37 -17.97 12.02
CA GLY A 551 18.05 -16.76 11.24
C GLY A 551 16.57 -16.56 10.88
N ALA A 552 15.74 -17.60 10.97
CA ALA A 552 14.30 -17.47 10.72
C ALA A 552 13.53 -17.36 12.04
N ASN A 553 12.61 -16.40 12.12
CA ASN A 553 11.56 -16.38 13.15
C ASN A 553 10.95 -17.79 13.27
N PRO A 554 10.95 -18.45 14.45
CA PRO A 554 10.34 -19.77 14.62
C PRO A 554 8.85 -19.81 14.26
N GLY A 555 8.17 -18.66 14.38
CA GLY A 555 6.78 -18.47 13.92
C GLY A 555 6.59 -18.53 12.40
N ALA A 556 7.62 -18.24 11.60
CA ALA A 556 7.57 -18.35 10.15
C ALA A 556 7.77 -19.81 9.67
N ALA A 557 8.62 -20.58 10.36
CA ALA A 557 8.88 -21.98 9.99
C ALA A 557 7.69 -22.91 10.28
N ALA A 558 6.92 -22.66 11.35
CA ALA A 558 5.71 -23.43 11.68
C ALA A 558 4.50 -23.06 10.81
N PHE A 559 4.33 -21.77 10.45
CA PHE A 559 3.32 -21.32 9.47
C PHE A 559 3.60 -21.87 8.06
N ASN A 560 4.89 -21.98 7.67
CA ASN A 560 5.31 -22.46 6.35
C ASN A 560 5.04 -23.96 6.11
N LYS A 561 5.00 -24.81 7.15
CA LYS A 561 4.71 -26.26 6.94
C LYS A 561 3.24 -26.55 6.66
N GLY A 562 2.32 -25.86 7.33
CA GLY A 562 0.87 -25.99 7.07
C GLY A 562 0.42 -25.33 5.77
N GLN A 563 0.95 -24.14 5.46
CA GLN A 563 0.68 -23.46 4.18
C GLN A 563 1.38 -24.13 2.99
N GLY A 564 2.55 -24.74 3.18
CA GLY A 564 3.25 -25.49 2.12
C GLY A 564 2.43 -26.66 1.58
N ALA A 565 1.73 -27.40 2.45
CA ALA A 565 0.83 -28.48 2.04
C ALA A 565 -0.45 -27.96 1.36
N ALA A 566 -1.03 -26.86 1.85
CA ALA A 566 -2.22 -26.23 1.25
C ALA A 566 -1.93 -25.60 -0.13
N ILE A 567 -0.75 -25.03 -0.33
CA ILE A 567 -0.32 -24.46 -1.62
C ILE A 567 0.04 -25.55 -2.63
N ALA A 568 0.63 -26.66 -2.17
CA ALA A 568 0.88 -27.83 -3.02
C ALA A 568 -0.44 -28.45 -3.53
N ALA A 569 -1.55 -28.28 -2.81
CA ALA A 569 -2.87 -28.73 -3.22
C ALA A 569 -3.59 -27.78 -4.21
N VAL A 570 -3.04 -26.61 -4.52
CA VAL A 570 -3.66 -25.67 -5.47
C VAL A 570 -3.30 -26.06 -6.91
N ARG A 571 -4.32 -26.09 -7.76
CA ARG A 571 -4.17 -26.28 -9.21
C ARG A 571 -4.85 -25.14 -9.95
N LEU A 572 -4.13 -24.47 -10.85
CA LEU A 572 -4.67 -23.38 -11.67
C LEU A 572 -4.61 -23.75 -13.16
N GLN A 573 -5.70 -23.50 -13.88
CA GLN A 573 -5.82 -23.70 -15.32
C GLN A 573 -6.24 -22.40 -16.02
N ASP A 574 -5.89 -22.25 -17.29
CA ASP A 574 -6.41 -21.20 -18.16
C ASP A 574 -7.86 -21.51 -18.57
N ARG A 575 -8.50 -20.60 -19.30
CA ARG A 575 -9.90 -20.76 -19.70
C ARG A 575 -10.18 -22.00 -20.55
N ASN A 576 -9.16 -22.52 -21.21
CA ASN A 576 -9.22 -23.68 -22.10
C ASN A 576 -8.78 -24.98 -21.39
N GLY A 577 -8.48 -24.93 -20.09
CA GLY A 577 -8.03 -26.09 -19.30
C GLY A 577 -6.51 -26.33 -19.33
N THR A 578 -5.73 -25.42 -19.92
CA THR A 578 -4.26 -25.53 -19.96
C THR A 578 -3.70 -25.28 -18.57
N LEU A 579 -2.79 -26.13 -18.11
CA LEU A 579 -2.20 -25.99 -16.78
C LEU A 579 -1.32 -24.75 -16.65
N LEU A 580 -1.58 -23.92 -15.64
CA LEU A 580 -0.83 -22.71 -15.31
C LEU A 580 0.02 -22.88 -14.05
N TRP A 581 -0.52 -23.58 -13.05
CA TRP A 581 0.13 -23.81 -11.75
C TRP A 581 -0.25 -25.19 -11.20
N ALA A 582 0.75 -25.92 -10.73
CA ALA A 582 0.58 -27.17 -9.98
C ALA A 582 1.83 -27.42 -9.12
N ASP A 583 1.71 -28.26 -8.10
CA ASP A 583 2.84 -28.74 -7.29
C ASP A 583 3.67 -27.59 -6.67
N GLY A 584 3.00 -26.48 -6.36
CA GLY A 584 3.62 -25.30 -5.75
C GLY A 584 4.45 -24.42 -6.69
N ALA A 585 4.34 -24.57 -8.01
CA ALA A 585 5.05 -23.74 -9.00
C ALA A 585 4.24 -23.43 -10.28
N SER A 586 4.63 -22.33 -10.94
CA SER A 586 4.09 -21.96 -12.26
C SER A 586 4.73 -22.81 -13.37
N THR A 587 3.95 -23.22 -14.37
CA THR A 587 4.48 -23.88 -15.57
C THR A 587 5.45 -22.96 -16.33
N SER A 588 6.35 -23.51 -17.16
CA SER A 588 7.26 -22.71 -17.99
C SER A 588 6.50 -21.77 -18.92
N ALA A 589 5.48 -22.28 -19.61
CA ALA A 589 4.63 -21.48 -20.50
C ALA A 589 3.94 -20.32 -19.76
N ALA A 590 3.48 -20.52 -18.53
CA ALA A 590 2.90 -19.44 -17.73
C ALA A 590 3.95 -18.39 -17.32
N ARG A 591 5.17 -18.82 -16.96
CA ARG A 591 6.29 -17.90 -16.66
C ARG A 591 6.70 -17.08 -17.88
N ASP A 592 6.85 -17.72 -19.04
CA ASP A 592 7.18 -17.07 -20.31
C ASP A 592 6.08 -16.09 -20.77
N ALA A 593 4.84 -16.31 -20.31
CA ALA A 593 3.70 -15.42 -20.53
C ALA A 593 3.59 -14.27 -19.50
N GLY A 594 4.58 -14.11 -18.60
CA GLY A 594 4.61 -13.05 -17.60
C GLY A 594 3.65 -13.26 -16.42
N LEU A 595 3.12 -14.47 -16.22
CA LEU A 595 2.09 -14.73 -15.20
C LEU A 595 2.65 -15.08 -13.82
N ALA A 596 3.98 -15.21 -13.68
CA ALA A 596 4.62 -15.74 -12.49
C ALA A 596 4.23 -14.98 -11.20
N THR A 597 4.28 -13.65 -11.20
CA THR A 597 3.93 -12.85 -10.02
C THR A 597 2.44 -12.94 -9.68
N MET A 598 1.56 -13.04 -10.67
CA MET A 598 0.12 -13.14 -10.45
C MET A 598 -0.29 -14.53 -9.92
N LEU A 599 0.27 -15.61 -10.48
CA LEU A 599 -0.06 -16.99 -10.10
C LEU A 599 0.61 -17.40 -8.79
N GLY A 600 1.89 -17.05 -8.63
CA GLY A 600 2.73 -17.38 -7.48
C GLY A 600 4.20 -17.52 -7.88
N LEU A 601 5.11 -17.16 -6.98
CA LEU A 601 6.56 -17.39 -7.16
C LEU A 601 7.10 -18.47 -6.24
N ALA A 602 6.50 -18.59 -5.06
CA ALA A 602 6.90 -19.51 -4.01
C ALA A 602 5.72 -19.75 -3.06
N PRO A 603 5.73 -20.80 -2.23
CA PRO A 603 4.72 -21.02 -1.19
C PRO A 603 4.55 -19.86 -0.20
N GLY A 604 5.52 -18.95 -0.09
CA GLY A 604 5.40 -17.74 0.74
C GLY A 604 4.63 -16.58 0.10
N HIS A 605 4.26 -16.66 -1.19
CA HIS A 605 3.65 -15.54 -1.92
C HIS A 605 2.15 -15.44 -1.65
N ALA A 606 1.80 -14.98 -0.44
CA ALA A 606 0.43 -14.92 0.04
C ALA A 606 -0.53 -14.14 -0.90
N SER A 607 -0.09 -13.01 -1.47
CA SER A 607 -0.93 -12.16 -2.35
C SER A 607 -1.17 -12.71 -3.76
N SER A 608 -0.49 -13.78 -4.17
CA SER A 608 -0.73 -14.42 -5.48
C SER A 608 -2.04 -15.21 -5.50
N ILE A 609 -2.56 -15.57 -6.68
CA ILE A 609 -3.78 -16.38 -6.78
C ILE A 609 -3.61 -17.71 -6.02
N ALA A 610 -2.49 -18.41 -6.18
CA ALA A 610 -2.25 -19.65 -5.45
C ALA A 610 -2.17 -19.41 -3.92
N GLY A 611 -1.49 -18.35 -3.50
CA GLY A 611 -1.41 -17.97 -2.09
C GLY A 611 -2.75 -17.56 -1.48
N MET A 612 -3.64 -16.95 -2.27
CA MET A 612 -5.00 -16.61 -1.87
C MET A 612 -5.85 -17.86 -1.69
N LEU A 613 -5.85 -18.78 -2.65
CA LEU A 613 -6.62 -20.03 -2.57
C LEU A 613 -6.14 -20.93 -1.43
N ALA A 614 -4.84 -20.90 -1.11
CA ALA A 614 -4.31 -21.62 0.05
C ALA A 614 -4.76 -21.08 1.42
N ARG A 615 -5.42 -19.91 1.48
CA ARG A 615 -6.09 -19.42 2.70
C ARG A 615 -7.46 -20.07 2.91
N LEU A 616 -7.99 -20.77 1.90
CA LEU A 616 -9.21 -21.55 2.04
C LEU A 616 -8.93 -22.86 2.78
N PRO A 617 -9.88 -23.39 3.58
CA PRO A 617 -9.65 -24.57 4.42
C PRO A 617 -9.18 -25.83 3.68
N GLN A 618 -9.50 -25.98 2.39
CA GLN A 618 -9.12 -27.16 1.58
C GLN A 618 -8.20 -26.84 0.38
N GLY A 619 -7.68 -25.60 0.27
CA GLY A 619 -7.07 -25.15 -0.98
C GLY A 619 -8.12 -24.95 -2.08
N GLY A 620 -7.76 -25.19 -3.35
CA GLY A 620 -8.73 -25.20 -4.44
C GLY A 620 -8.16 -25.53 -5.82
N GLU A 621 -8.98 -26.18 -6.65
CA GLU A 621 -8.77 -26.30 -8.10
C GLU A 621 -9.54 -25.19 -8.81
N ALA A 622 -8.83 -24.34 -9.55
CA ALA A 622 -9.41 -23.16 -10.18
C ALA A 622 -9.13 -23.07 -11.68
N ARG A 623 -10.11 -22.55 -12.40
CA ARG A 623 -9.96 -22.12 -13.81
C ARG A 623 -10.01 -20.60 -13.86
N LEU A 624 -9.07 -19.99 -14.58
CA LEU A 624 -9.01 -18.55 -14.81
C LEU A 624 -9.64 -18.19 -16.14
N THR A 625 -10.02 -16.93 -16.31
CA THR A 625 -10.55 -16.40 -17.58
C THR A 625 -9.48 -16.16 -18.64
N LEU A 626 -8.20 -16.20 -18.24
CA LEU A 626 -7.06 -15.94 -19.11
C LEU A 626 -6.99 -16.93 -20.27
N ASP A 627 -6.63 -16.43 -21.44
CA ASP A 627 -6.25 -17.23 -22.60
C ASP A 627 -4.72 -17.22 -22.71
N LEU A 628 -4.06 -18.36 -22.42
CA LEU A 628 -2.61 -18.40 -22.32
C LEU A 628 -1.89 -17.97 -23.63
N PRO A 629 -2.32 -18.40 -24.83
CA PRO A 629 -1.75 -17.90 -26.09
C PRO A 629 -1.86 -16.37 -26.26
N LEU A 630 -3.04 -15.79 -26.00
CA LEU A 630 -3.24 -14.34 -26.10
C LEU A 630 -2.42 -13.59 -25.05
N GLN A 631 -2.35 -14.12 -23.82
CA GLN A 631 -1.51 -13.58 -22.76
C GLN A 631 -0.04 -13.54 -23.18
N ALA A 632 0.51 -14.66 -23.67
CA ALA A 632 1.90 -14.75 -24.07
C ALA A 632 2.23 -13.82 -25.25
N LEU A 633 1.32 -13.71 -26.23
CA LEU A 633 1.46 -12.74 -27.32
C LEU A 633 1.46 -11.30 -26.80
N SER A 634 0.52 -10.99 -25.90
CA SER A 634 0.38 -9.65 -25.31
C SER A 634 1.61 -9.24 -24.51
N GLN A 635 2.17 -10.16 -23.70
CA GLN A 635 3.39 -9.91 -22.93
C GLN A 635 4.60 -9.65 -23.84
N ARG A 636 4.85 -10.51 -24.83
CA ARG A 636 5.99 -10.31 -25.77
C ARG A 636 5.91 -8.99 -26.53
N ILE A 637 4.72 -8.60 -26.97
CA ILE A 637 4.53 -7.33 -27.67
C ILE A 637 4.68 -6.16 -26.70
N LEU A 638 4.20 -6.27 -25.46
CA LEU A 638 4.39 -5.25 -24.43
C LEU A 638 5.89 -5.05 -24.11
N ASP A 639 6.66 -6.14 -23.98
CA ASP A 639 8.11 -6.09 -23.74
C ASP A 639 8.89 -5.54 -24.95
N CYS A 640 8.39 -5.79 -26.16
CA CYS A 640 8.98 -5.28 -27.40
C CYS A 640 8.64 -3.81 -27.63
N ALA A 641 7.37 -3.53 -27.93
CA ALA A 641 6.90 -2.23 -28.38
C ALA A 641 6.61 -1.28 -27.23
N GLY A 642 6.20 -1.78 -26.07
CA GLY A 642 5.90 -0.94 -24.90
C GLY A 642 7.15 -0.58 -24.08
N MET A 643 7.93 -1.59 -23.67
CA MET A 643 9.11 -1.36 -22.83
C MET A 643 10.29 -0.82 -23.64
N ARG A 644 10.59 -1.45 -24.78
CA ARG A 644 11.77 -1.12 -25.61
C ARG A 644 11.48 -0.23 -26.80
N HIS A 645 10.24 0.25 -26.97
CA HIS A 645 9.84 1.07 -28.12
C HIS A 645 10.21 0.43 -29.48
N GLY A 646 10.25 -0.91 -29.53
CA GLY A 646 10.63 -1.68 -30.71
C GLY A 646 9.49 -1.90 -31.69
N ARG A 647 9.79 -2.56 -32.81
CA ARG A 647 8.83 -2.95 -33.83
C ARG A 647 8.64 -4.46 -33.83
N TRP A 648 7.38 -4.88 -33.68
CA TRP A 648 6.96 -6.28 -33.80
C TRP A 648 6.62 -6.61 -35.26
N ASP A 649 7.20 -7.69 -35.80
CA ASP A 649 6.97 -8.13 -37.19
C ASP A 649 5.97 -9.30 -37.31
N GLY A 650 5.47 -9.80 -36.18
CA GLY A 650 4.61 -10.99 -36.10
C GLY A 650 5.24 -12.12 -35.29
N ALA A 651 6.56 -12.18 -35.20
CA ALA A 651 7.30 -13.23 -34.50
C ALA A 651 8.44 -12.69 -33.62
N ALA A 652 9.14 -11.65 -34.08
CA ALA A 652 10.32 -11.11 -33.44
C ALA A 652 10.20 -9.61 -33.16
N CYS A 653 11.06 -9.15 -32.24
CA CYS A 653 11.21 -7.74 -31.91
C CYS A 653 12.46 -7.17 -32.59
N SER A 654 12.31 -6.03 -33.26
CA SER A 654 13.40 -5.32 -33.93
C SER A 654 13.42 -3.83 -33.54
N ALA A 655 14.50 -3.12 -33.89
CA ALA A 655 14.65 -1.67 -33.68
C ALA A 655 14.41 -1.21 -32.23
N THR A 656 14.86 -1.99 -31.25
CA THR A 656 14.69 -1.71 -29.82
C THR A 656 15.56 -0.55 -29.35
N ARG A 657 15.06 0.22 -28.39
CA ARG A 657 15.78 1.25 -27.65
C ARG A 657 16.04 0.80 -26.22
N GLU A 658 16.99 1.46 -25.55
CA GLU A 658 17.21 1.29 -24.12
C GLU A 658 15.93 1.68 -23.35
N THR A 659 15.66 0.94 -22.27
CA THR A 659 14.49 1.17 -21.41
C THR A 659 14.86 2.21 -20.35
N PRO A 660 14.18 3.37 -20.30
CA PRO A 660 14.40 4.34 -19.23
C PRO A 660 14.15 3.72 -17.85
N ALA A 661 14.96 4.14 -16.87
CA ALA A 661 14.80 3.71 -15.49
C ALA A 661 13.38 4.03 -14.98
N GLY A 662 12.75 3.07 -14.32
CA GLY A 662 11.40 3.23 -13.77
C GLY A 662 10.26 3.17 -14.79
N ARG A 663 10.53 2.96 -16.09
CA ARG A 663 9.48 2.69 -17.08
C ARG A 663 8.65 1.49 -16.65
N ARG A 664 7.33 1.64 -16.75
CA ARG A 664 6.33 0.59 -16.52
C ARG A 664 5.37 0.55 -17.68
N ALA A 665 4.91 -0.65 -18.01
CA ALA A 665 3.90 -0.84 -19.03
C ALA A 665 2.85 -1.86 -18.57
N GLY A 666 1.60 -1.66 -18.96
CA GLY A 666 0.49 -2.53 -18.60
C GLY A 666 -0.53 -2.61 -19.73
N LEU A 667 -1.13 -3.78 -19.89
CA LEU A 667 -2.13 -4.04 -20.93
C LEU A 667 -3.21 -4.99 -20.42
N VAL A 668 -4.46 -4.68 -20.74
CA VAL A 668 -5.61 -5.56 -20.50
C VAL A 668 -6.39 -5.75 -21.79
N ILE A 669 -6.84 -6.98 -22.04
CA ILE A 669 -7.85 -7.33 -23.03
C ILE A 669 -8.94 -8.14 -22.31
N LEU A 670 -10.19 -7.73 -22.44
CA LEU A 670 -11.33 -8.39 -21.80
C LEU A 670 -12.51 -8.55 -22.77
N ASP A 671 -13.35 -9.54 -22.49
CA ASP A 671 -14.65 -9.71 -23.14
C ASP A 671 -15.67 -8.74 -22.49
N ALA A 672 -16.17 -7.79 -23.28
CA ALA A 672 -17.03 -6.71 -22.79
C ALA A 672 -18.46 -7.18 -22.47
N GLU A 673 -18.84 -8.41 -22.83
CA GLU A 673 -20.18 -8.93 -22.56
C GLU A 673 -20.29 -9.61 -21.20
N ASN A 674 -19.27 -10.38 -20.81
CA ASN A 674 -19.27 -11.15 -19.56
C ASN A 674 -18.16 -10.76 -18.58
N GLY A 675 -17.29 -9.81 -18.94
CA GLY A 675 -16.22 -9.29 -18.09
C GLY A 675 -15.02 -10.24 -17.92
N ASP A 676 -14.91 -11.30 -18.72
CA ASP A 676 -13.77 -12.21 -18.68
C ASP A 676 -12.48 -11.45 -19.05
N ILE A 677 -11.51 -11.42 -18.14
CA ILE A 677 -10.17 -10.89 -18.45
C ILE A 677 -9.41 -11.95 -19.23
N LEU A 678 -9.18 -11.70 -20.52
CA LEU A 678 -8.55 -12.65 -21.43
C LEU A 678 -7.03 -12.54 -21.42
N ALA A 679 -6.50 -11.33 -21.23
CA ALA A 679 -5.09 -11.08 -21.00
C ALA A 679 -4.90 -9.88 -20.06
N ALA A 680 -3.93 -10.00 -19.15
CA ALA A 680 -3.44 -8.95 -18.26
C ALA A 680 -1.90 -9.01 -18.25
N ALA A 681 -1.26 -8.25 -19.14
CA ALA A 681 0.19 -8.23 -19.31
C ALA A 681 0.80 -7.02 -18.60
N GLY A 682 1.99 -7.17 -18.04
CA GLY A 682 2.65 -6.10 -17.28
C GLY A 682 4.16 -6.22 -17.28
N ALA A 683 4.85 -5.08 -17.22
CA ALA A 683 6.31 -5.01 -17.25
C ALA A 683 6.85 -3.78 -16.52
N GLY A 684 8.13 -3.81 -16.16
CA GLY A 684 8.85 -2.67 -15.58
C GLY A 684 8.78 -2.55 -14.05
N THR A 685 8.41 -3.62 -13.35
CA THR A 685 8.41 -3.68 -11.86
C THR A 685 9.68 -4.31 -11.28
N GLY A 686 10.60 -4.78 -12.13
CA GLY A 686 11.81 -5.51 -11.73
C GLY A 686 11.67 -7.02 -11.90
N GLU A 687 12.78 -7.76 -11.86
CA GLU A 687 12.73 -9.21 -11.98
C GLU A 687 12.27 -9.85 -10.68
N ALA A 688 11.37 -10.82 -10.78
CA ALA A 688 10.82 -11.52 -9.64
C ALA A 688 10.82 -13.03 -9.89
N ASN A 689 11.66 -13.76 -9.16
CA ASN A 689 11.84 -15.19 -9.33
C ASN A 689 12.14 -15.87 -7.98
N GLY A 690 12.34 -17.19 -8.00
CA GLY A 690 12.63 -17.96 -6.80
C GLY A 690 13.97 -17.63 -6.15
N ALA A 691 14.97 -17.20 -6.93
CA ALA A 691 16.32 -16.92 -6.43
C ALA A 691 16.39 -15.64 -5.59
N ASN A 692 15.63 -14.60 -5.96
CA ASN A 692 15.58 -13.33 -5.22
C ASN A 692 14.35 -13.17 -4.30
N TRP A 693 13.61 -14.25 -4.05
CA TRP A 693 12.35 -14.23 -3.28
C TRP A 693 12.49 -13.60 -1.89
N ALA A 694 13.57 -13.89 -1.15
CA ALA A 694 13.75 -13.37 0.20
C ALA A 694 13.81 -11.83 0.24
N GLU A 695 14.56 -11.23 -0.69
CA GLU A 695 14.69 -9.78 -0.81
C GLU A 695 13.38 -9.14 -1.27
N ILE A 696 12.70 -9.74 -2.25
CA ILE A 696 11.39 -9.28 -2.72
C ILE A 696 10.35 -9.30 -1.60
N ARG A 697 10.28 -10.39 -0.83
CA ARG A 697 9.35 -10.51 0.29
C ARG A 697 9.57 -9.41 1.33
N ASP A 698 10.82 -9.12 1.66
CA ASP A 698 11.16 -8.12 2.65
C ASP A 698 10.94 -6.69 2.10
N PHE A 699 11.19 -6.48 0.81
CA PHE A 699 10.82 -5.25 0.11
C PHE A 699 9.32 -5.04 0.04
N ASP A 700 8.53 -6.07 -0.26
CA ASP A 700 7.08 -6.02 -0.33
C ASP A 700 6.46 -5.62 1.03
N ARG A 701 7.01 -6.14 2.14
CA ARG A 701 6.60 -5.74 3.49
C ARG A 701 6.94 -4.28 3.80
N ALA A 702 8.06 -3.78 3.27
CA ALA A 702 8.50 -2.42 3.50
C ALA A 702 7.75 -1.41 2.61
N ASN A 703 7.56 -1.73 1.33
CA ASN A 703 6.98 -0.87 0.31
C ASN A 703 6.14 -1.71 -0.69
N PRO A 704 4.95 -2.17 -0.28
CA PRO A 704 4.14 -3.08 -1.10
C PRO A 704 3.69 -2.44 -2.43
N ALA A 705 3.51 -1.12 -2.45
CA ALA A 705 3.10 -0.37 -3.63
C ALA A 705 4.12 -0.43 -4.78
N ARG A 706 5.42 -0.35 -4.47
CA ARG A 706 6.53 -0.39 -5.44
C ARG A 706 7.10 -1.79 -5.65
N SER A 707 6.50 -2.81 -5.05
CA SER A 707 7.02 -4.17 -5.08
C SER A 707 7.07 -4.75 -6.50
N PRO A 708 8.12 -5.52 -6.85
CA PRO A 708 8.18 -6.28 -8.11
C PRO A 708 7.02 -7.27 -8.29
N LEU A 709 6.32 -7.61 -7.22
CA LEU A 709 5.15 -8.51 -7.23
C LEU A 709 3.89 -7.86 -7.81
N ARG A 710 3.88 -6.53 -8.04
CA ARG A 710 2.71 -5.82 -8.57
C ARG A 710 2.61 -5.99 -10.07
N LEU A 711 1.40 -6.18 -10.57
CA LEU A 711 1.12 -6.28 -12.01
C LEU A 711 0.55 -4.95 -12.53
N PRO A 712 1.29 -4.16 -13.33
CA PRO A 712 0.83 -2.85 -13.80
C PRO A 712 -0.50 -2.83 -14.56
N ALA A 713 -0.95 -3.97 -15.09
CA ALA A 713 -2.27 -4.11 -15.71
C ALA A 713 -3.44 -3.92 -14.71
N LEU A 714 -3.23 -4.33 -13.46
CA LEU A 714 -4.27 -4.42 -12.43
C LEU A 714 -3.95 -3.57 -11.19
N GLN A 715 -2.70 -3.16 -11.02
CA GLN A 715 -2.22 -2.57 -9.78
C GLN A 715 -1.29 -1.39 -10.06
N HIS A 716 -1.38 -0.37 -9.22
CA HIS A 716 -0.50 0.78 -9.26
C HIS A 716 -0.09 1.24 -7.87
N ASP A 717 0.98 2.03 -7.82
CA ASP A 717 1.54 2.66 -6.62
C ASP A 717 0.96 4.06 -6.33
N GLY A 718 0.13 4.57 -7.23
CA GLY A 718 -0.38 5.94 -7.17
C GLY A 718 0.58 6.94 -7.83
N GLY A 719 0.30 8.23 -7.69
CA GLY A 719 1.14 9.30 -8.25
C GLY A 719 0.95 9.61 -9.73
N ALA A 720 1.63 10.66 -10.20
CA ALA A 720 1.42 11.27 -11.51
C ALA A 720 1.70 10.35 -12.71
N HIS A 721 2.60 9.37 -12.56
CA HIS A 721 2.91 8.41 -13.62
C HIS A 721 1.75 7.47 -13.96
N GLN A 722 0.70 7.43 -13.15
CA GLN A 722 -0.47 6.56 -13.33
C GLN A 722 -1.69 7.32 -13.89
N SER A 723 -1.53 8.61 -14.22
CA SER A 723 -2.61 9.43 -14.74
C SER A 723 -3.04 8.97 -16.15
N PRO A 724 -4.34 8.66 -16.39
CA PRO A 724 -4.87 8.22 -17.68
C PRO A 724 -4.80 9.29 -18.78
N GLY A 725 -4.61 10.56 -18.40
CA GLY A 725 -4.64 11.69 -19.30
C GLY A 725 -5.93 11.73 -20.11
N SER A 726 -5.83 12.14 -21.37
CA SER A 726 -7.00 12.30 -22.25
C SER A 726 -7.82 11.03 -22.53
N THR A 727 -7.44 9.83 -22.06
CA THR A 727 -8.35 8.67 -22.08
C THR A 727 -9.51 8.83 -21.09
N PHE A 728 -9.30 9.55 -19.97
CA PHE A 728 -10.35 9.85 -19.01
C PHE A 728 -11.49 10.70 -19.59
N LYS A 729 -11.26 11.39 -20.71
CA LYS A 729 -12.32 12.14 -21.41
C LYS A 729 -13.50 11.27 -21.83
N VAL A 730 -13.33 9.94 -21.92
CA VAL A 730 -14.44 8.99 -22.09
C VAL A 730 -15.39 9.06 -20.88
N VAL A 731 -14.85 9.09 -19.67
CA VAL A 731 -15.59 9.25 -18.41
C VAL A 731 -16.16 10.67 -18.30
N THR A 732 -15.35 11.69 -18.64
CA THR A 732 -15.82 13.09 -18.67
C THR A 732 -17.02 13.25 -19.61
N ALA A 733 -16.94 12.69 -20.82
CA ALA A 733 -18.02 12.71 -21.81
C ALA A 733 -19.29 12.04 -21.28
N LEU A 734 -19.16 10.92 -20.57
CA LEU A 734 -20.29 10.24 -19.92
C LEU A 734 -20.96 11.15 -18.88
N GLY A 735 -20.17 11.83 -18.04
CA GLY A 735 -20.67 12.79 -17.07
C GLY A 735 -21.36 14.00 -17.72
N LEU A 736 -20.85 14.48 -18.85
CA LEU A 736 -21.51 15.55 -19.61
C LEU A 736 -22.86 15.10 -20.20
N GLU A 737 -22.94 13.89 -20.75
CA GLU A 737 -24.22 13.35 -21.24
C GLU A 737 -25.21 13.07 -20.09
N MET A 738 -24.72 12.72 -18.89
CA MET A 738 -25.55 12.66 -17.68
C MET A 738 -26.13 14.04 -17.33
N ALA A 739 -25.33 15.10 -17.42
CA ALA A 739 -25.79 16.47 -17.18
C ALA A 739 -26.83 16.91 -18.24
N ALA A 740 -26.58 16.60 -19.52
CA ALA A 740 -27.44 16.96 -20.65
C ALA A 740 -28.87 16.40 -20.54
N ARG A 741 -29.07 15.26 -19.86
CA ARG A 741 -30.42 14.72 -19.57
C ARG A 741 -31.34 15.72 -18.86
N LYS A 742 -30.76 16.66 -18.10
CA LYS A 742 -31.49 17.66 -17.31
C LYS A 742 -31.24 19.10 -17.78
N ASP A 743 -30.44 19.30 -18.82
CA ASP A 743 -30.05 20.62 -19.33
C ASP A 743 -30.06 20.61 -20.87
N ALA A 744 -31.11 21.18 -21.46
CA ALA A 744 -31.28 21.27 -22.92
C ALA A 744 -30.21 22.13 -23.60
N GLN A 745 -29.63 23.13 -22.92
CA GLN A 745 -28.55 23.93 -23.49
C GLN A 745 -27.25 23.14 -23.55
N MET A 746 -26.95 22.35 -22.49
CA MET A 746 -25.88 21.37 -22.52
C MET A 746 -26.10 20.35 -23.64
N ASP A 747 -27.32 19.80 -23.76
CA ASP A 747 -27.67 18.84 -24.81
C ASP A 747 -27.36 19.34 -26.22
N ALA A 748 -27.77 20.58 -26.52
CA ALA A 748 -27.51 21.25 -27.79
C ALA A 748 -26.00 21.51 -28.00
N MET A 749 -25.28 21.94 -26.97
CA MET A 749 -23.83 22.15 -27.01
C MET A 749 -23.08 20.85 -27.33
N LEU A 750 -23.42 19.75 -26.65
CA LEU A 750 -22.85 18.44 -26.91
C LEU A 750 -23.18 17.93 -28.32
N GLY A 751 -24.35 18.32 -28.85
CA GLY A 751 -24.83 17.94 -30.20
C GLY A 751 -24.12 18.66 -31.34
N GLY A 752 -23.49 19.79 -31.05
CA GLY A 752 -22.72 20.56 -32.01
C GLY A 752 -23.37 21.89 -32.34
N LEU A 753 -22.81 22.97 -31.80
CA LEU A 753 -23.17 24.35 -32.11
C LEU A 753 -22.18 24.93 -33.12
N SER A 754 -22.57 26.02 -33.80
CA SER A 754 -21.61 26.79 -34.58
C SER A 754 -20.55 27.41 -33.66
N LEU A 755 -19.34 27.65 -34.18
CA LEU A 755 -18.27 28.27 -33.40
C LEU A 755 -18.71 29.62 -32.77
N ALA A 756 -19.43 30.44 -33.54
CA ALA A 756 -19.99 31.71 -33.07
C ALA A 756 -21.00 31.52 -31.93
N ALA A 757 -21.86 30.49 -32.01
CA ALA A 757 -22.82 30.17 -30.96
C ALA A 757 -22.12 29.68 -29.68
N LEU A 758 -21.07 28.86 -29.78
CA LEU A 758 -20.27 28.44 -28.61
C LEU A 758 -19.66 29.64 -27.90
N ASN A 759 -19.01 30.53 -28.65
CA ASN A 759 -18.44 31.77 -28.10
C ASN A 759 -19.53 32.69 -27.52
N GLY A 760 -20.74 32.66 -28.09
CA GLY A 760 -21.92 33.35 -27.56
C GLY A 760 -22.33 32.83 -26.18
N VAL A 761 -22.44 31.50 -26.03
CA VAL A 761 -22.79 30.85 -24.74
C VAL A 761 -21.77 31.19 -23.66
N ALA A 762 -20.47 31.11 -23.98
CA ALA A 762 -19.40 31.45 -23.04
C ALA A 762 -19.49 32.91 -22.58
N ARG A 763 -19.57 33.85 -23.52
CA ARG A 763 -19.66 35.30 -23.24
C ARG A 763 -20.91 35.66 -22.44
N GLN A 764 -22.07 35.10 -22.78
CA GLN A 764 -23.33 35.36 -22.07
C GLN A 764 -23.24 34.95 -20.59
N ARG A 765 -22.47 33.89 -20.28
CA ARG A 765 -22.29 33.38 -18.93
C ARG A 765 -21.00 33.88 -18.26
N GLY A 766 -20.27 34.80 -18.89
CA GLY A 766 -19.05 35.42 -18.37
C GLY A 766 -17.80 34.53 -18.37
N PHE A 767 -17.83 33.37 -19.05
CA PHE A 767 -16.66 32.50 -19.14
C PHE A 767 -15.67 33.03 -20.18
N ALA A 768 -14.39 33.06 -19.82
CA ALA A 768 -13.29 33.41 -20.72
C ALA A 768 -12.89 32.22 -21.62
N PHE A 769 -13.88 31.63 -22.30
CA PHE A 769 -13.70 30.58 -23.31
C PHE A 769 -13.89 31.17 -24.70
N GLU A 770 -12.95 30.86 -25.60
CA GLU A 770 -13.04 31.19 -27.02
C GLU A 770 -12.59 30.00 -27.87
N THR A 771 -13.29 29.74 -28.98
CA THR A 771 -12.94 28.65 -29.89
C THR A 771 -11.60 28.86 -30.58
N SER A 772 -11.19 30.10 -30.78
CA SER A 772 -9.91 30.49 -31.37
C SER A 772 -8.74 30.36 -30.37
N ALA A 773 -9.01 30.34 -29.07
CA ALA A 773 -7.98 30.35 -28.04
C ALA A 773 -7.35 28.95 -27.83
N ALA A 774 -6.03 28.94 -27.71
CA ALA A 774 -5.25 27.74 -27.40
C ALA A 774 -5.33 27.30 -25.93
N SER A 775 -5.84 28.18 -25.06
CA SER A 775 -5.89 27.98 -23.61
C SER A 775 -7.24 28.37 -23.03
N TYR A 776 -7.61 27.73 -21.92
CA TYR A 776 -8.79 28.06 -21.13
C TYR A 776 -8.42 28.17 -19.64
N PRO A 777 -8.72 29.29 -18.98
CA PRO A 777 -9.21 30.56 -19.53
C PRO A 777 -8.30 31.17 -20.61
N ALA A 778 -8.86 31.95 -21.53
CA ALA A 778 -8.12 32.58 -22.62
C ALA A 778 -7.09 33.58 -22.07
N ALA A 779 -5.89 33.63 -22.67
CA ALA A 779 -4.73 34.36 -22.14
C ALA A 779 -4.96 35.88 -21.93
N ALA A 780 -5.88 36.49 -22.67
CA ALA A 780 -6.24 37.90 -22.50
C ALA A 780 -7.05 38.19 -21.23
N ALA A 781 -7.59 37.16 -20.54
CA ALA A 781 -8.43 37.32 -19.36
C ALA A 781 -7.64 37.53 -18.05
N SER A 782 -6.39 37.06 -17.96
CA SER A 782 -5.43 37.37 -16.88
C SER A 782 -4.15 36.54 -17.07
N ALA A 783 -2.98 37.18 -17.14
CA ALA A 783 -1.68 36.48 -17.22
C ALA A 783 -1.34 35.64 -15.96
N HIS A 784 -2.10 35.81 -14.87
CA HIS A 784 -1.84 35.16 -13.58
C HIS A 784 -2.80 34.01 -13.25
N GLN A 785 -3.78 33.70 -14.11
CA GLN A 785 -4.73 32.61 -13.85
C GLN A 785 -4.19 31.26 -14.35
N ALA A 786 -4.23 30.24 -13.50
CA ALA A 786 -3.84 28.89 -13.89
C ALA A 786 -4.75 28.35 -15.00
N ARG A 787 -4.16 27.87 -16.10
CA ARG A 787 -4.86 27.56 -17.36
C ARG A 787 -4.61 26.13 -17.83
N VAL A 788 -5.51 25.62 -18.65
CA VAL A 788 -5.35 24.38 -19.41
C VAL A 788 -5.12 24.72 -20.87
N THR A 789 -4.15 24.08 -21.52
CA THR A 789 -3.80 24.32 -22.93
C THR A 789 -4.17 23.14 -23.81
N ASN A 790 -4.50 23.41 -25.07
CA ASN A 790 -4.60 22.39 -26.10
C ASN A 790 -3.20 21.89 -26.50
N TYR A 791 -3.13 20.62 -26.92
CA TYR A 791 -1.91 20.06 -27.48
C TYR A 791 -1.43 20.87 -28.70
N ARG A 792 -0.14 21.22 -28.73
CA ARG A 792 0.50 22.12 -29.72
C ARG A 792 -0.09 23.54 -29.78
N GLU A 793 -0.79 23.97 -28.73
CA GLU A 793 -1.26 25.35 -28.57
C GLU A 793 -2.13 25.87 -29.74
N GLN A 794 -2.97 25.00 -30.31
CA GLN A 794 -3.86 25.35 -31.41
C GLN A 794 -5.29 25.67 -30.93
N GLY A 795 -5.94 26.64 -31.59
CA GLY A 795 -7.38 26.88 -31.50
C GLY A 795 -8.22 25.72 -32.07
N LEU A 796 -9.51 25.69 -31.73
CA LEU A 796 -10.44 24.62 -32.09
C LEU A 796 -11.04 24.79 -33.50
N ASP A 797 -10.92 25.95 -34.12
CA ASP A 797 -11.69 26.32 -35.32
C ASP A 797 -11.47 25.34 -36.50
N ARG A 798 -10.23 24.86 -36.69
CA ARG A 798 -9.88 23.88 -37.74
C ARG A 798 -10.45 22.47 -37.50
N ARG A 799 -11.08 22.24 -36.36
CA ARG A 799 -11.62 20.94 -35.93
C ARG A 799 -13.15 20.88 -35.99
N ALA A 800 -13.79 21.99 -36.36
CA ALA A 800 -15.20 22.03 -36.65
C ALA A 800 -15.52 21.22 -37.92
N GLN A 801 -16.66 20.55 -37.92
CA GLN A 801 -17.21 19.85 -39.07
C GLN A 801 -18.46 20.60 -39.51
N GLU A 802 -18.51 21.02 -40.78
CA GLU A 802 -19.61 21.84 -41.32
C GLU A 802 -19.84 23.12 -40.49
N GLY A 803 -18.75 23.71 -39.98
CA GLY A 803 -18.79 24.90 -39.11
C GLY A 803 -19.32 24.66 -37.68
N LYS A 804 -19.62 23.40 -37.32
CA LYS A 804 -20.12 23.01 -36.00
C LYS A 804 -19.08 22.22 -35.21
N LEU A 805 -19.11 22.38 -33.89
CA LEU A 805 -18.25 21.65 -32.95
C LEU A 805 -19.07 21.17 -31.76
N GLY A 806 -19.07 19.86 -31.53
CA GLY A 806 -19.72 19.21 -30.39
C GLY A 806 -18.83 18.15 -29.76
N LEU A 807 -19.43 17.29 -28.94
CA LEU A 807 -18.72 16.27 -28.16
C LEU A 807 -17.93 15.29 -29.06
N ALA A 808 -18.51 14.89 -30.20
CA ALA A 808 -17.86 13.96 -31.13
C ALA A 808 -16.55 14.53 -31.70
N GLN A 809 -16.54 15.80 -32.14
CA GLN A 809 -15.32 16.47 -32.63
C GLN A 809 -14.33 16.71 -31.49
N ALA A 810 -14.80 17.17 -30.33
CA ALA A 810 -13.96 17.37 -29.15
C ALA A 810 -13.24 16.09 -28.71
N MET A 811 -13.93 14.94 -28.75
CA MET A 811 -13.35 13.62 -28.51
C MET A 811 -12.36 13.19 -29.59
N THR A 812 -12.73 13.33 -30.87
CA THR A 812 -11.91 12.94 -32.03
C THR A 812 -10.52 13.59 -32.01
N TYR A 813 -10.48 14.89 -31.71
CA TYR A 813 -9.26 15.69 -31.70
C TYR A 813 -8.71 15.96 -30.29
N SER A 814 -9.32 15.36 -29.26
CA SER A 814 -8.88 15.45 -27.87
C SER A 814 -8.72 16.89 -27.34
N LEU A 815 -9.72 17.75 -27.56
CA LEU A 815 -9.64 19.20 -27.29
C LEU A 815 -9.75 19.52 -25.79
N ASN A 816 -8.62 19.82 -25.14
CA ASN A 816 -8.54 20.03 -23.68
C ASN A 816 -9.39 21.21 -23.21
N THR A 817 -9.34 22.35 -23.89
CA THR A 817 -10.04 23.56 -23.47
C THR A 817 -11.56 23.40 -23.49
N TRP A 818 -12.11 22.67 -24.47
CA TRP A 818 -13.53 22.36 -24.55
C TRP A 818 -13.99 21.47 -23.39
N PHE A 819 -13.23 20.43 -23.04
CA PHE A 819 -13.53 19.57 -21.88
C PHE A 819 -13.40 20.31 -20.55
N ALA A 820 -12.40 21.18 -20.41
CA ALA A 820 -12.22 21.99 -19.21
C ALA A 820 -13.38 22.98 -18.99
N TRP A 821 -13.83 23.67 -20.05
CA TRP A 821 -14.95 24.59 -19.98
C TRP A 821 -16.30 23.87 -19.75
N SER A 822 -16.57 22.81 -20.50
CA SER A 822 -17.81 22.03 -20.33
C SER A 822 -17.91 21.37 -18.94
N ALA A 823 -16.78 20.96 -18.36
CA ALA A 823 -16.74 20.47 -16.98
C ALA A 823 -17.18 21.55 -15.98
N GLU A 824 -16.60 22.76 -16.05
CA GLU A 824 -17.02 23.88 -15.19
C GLU A 824 -18.51 24.24 -15.39
N LEU A 825 -18.99 24.17 -16.64
CA LEU A 825 -20.39 24.45 -16.97
C LEU A 825 -21.35 23.42 -16.33
N SER A 826 -20.93 22.15 -16.26
CA SER A 826 -21.74 21.04 -15.72
C SER A 826 -21.69 20.91 -14.20
N ASP A 827 -20.67 21.45 -13.54
CA ASP A 827 -20.44 21.28 -12.10
C ASP A 827 -21.31 22.26 -11.29
N ARG A 828 -22.28 21.71 -10.55
CA ARG A 828 -23.24 22.51 -9.77
C ARG A 828 -22.58 23.21 -8.58
N SER A 829 -21.43 22.73 -8.11
CA SER A 829 -20.67 23.39 -7.03
C SER A 829 -20.15 24.77 -7.43
N LEU A 830 -20.10 25.07 -8.73
CA LEU A 830 -19.70 26.36 -9.27
C LEU A 830 -20.87 27.34 -9.45
N PHE A 831 -22.11 26.89 -9.21
CA PHE A 831 -23.33 27.70 -9.28
C PHE A 831 -23.52 28.45 -10.61
N GLY A 832 -23.04 27.88 -11.71
CA GLY A 832 -23.11 28.47 -13.06
C GLY A 832 -22.28 29.75 -13.24
N ARG A 833 -21.36 30.05 -12.32
CA ARG A 833 -20.51 31.26 -12.35
C ARG A 833 -19.20 30.99 -13.08
N ALA A 834 -18.64 32.02 -13.72
CA ALA A 834 -17.31 31.97 -14.31
C ALA A 834 -16.16 32.01 -13.28
N GLU A 835 -16.40 32.61 -12.11
CA GLU A 835 -15.44 32.71 -11.01
C GLU A 835 -16.11 32.38 -9.66
N GLY A 836 -15.32 31.99 -8.66
CA GLY A 836 -15.80 31.64 -7.32
C GLY A 836 -16.58 30.31 -7.25
N GLY A 837 -17.58 30.22 -6.38
CA GLY A 837 -18.33 28.98 -6.10
C GLY A 837 -17.74 28.21 -4.91
N ALA A 838 -18.04 26.91 -4.83
CA ALA A 838 -17.53 26.00 -3.81
C ALA A 838 -16.80 24.81 -4.47
N PRO A 839 -15.69 25.02 -5.19
CA PRO A 839 -14.96 23.93 -5.83
C PRO A 839 -14.36 22.92 -4.84
N ASP A 840 -14.30 23.23 -3.55
CA ASP A 840 -13.68 22.37 -2.53
C ASP A 840 -14.65 21.52 -1.71
N LEU A 841 -15.87 21.33 -2.20
CA LEU A 841 -16.79 20.34 -1.63
C LEU A 841 -16.18 18.94 -1.71
N GLN A 842 -16.26 18.22 -0.58
CA GLN A 842 -15.76 16.86 -0.44
C GLN A 842 -16.92 15.91 -0.12
N ALA A 843 -16.79 14.64 -0.49
CA ALA A 843 -17.76 13.61 -0.16
C ALA A 843 -17.36 12.95 1.16
N LEU A 844 -18.18 13.07 2.22
CA LEU A 844 -17.97 12.31 3.46
C LEU A 844 -18.21 10.81 3.25
N GLU A 845 -19.13 10.49 2.33
CA GLU A 845 -19.54 9.13 1.99
C GLU A 845 -19.59 8.94 0.47
N PRO A 846 -19.54 7.70 -0.01
CA PRO A 846 -19.69 7.42 -1.44
C PRO A 846 -20.99 7.99 -2.00
N GLY A 847 -20.92 8.68 -3.13
CA GLY A 847 -22.10 9.19 -3.83
C GLY A 847 -22.60 10.57 -3.39
N ALA A 848 -22.08 11.15 -2.29
CA ALA A 848 -22.53 12.47 -1.80
C ALA A 848 -22.36 13.62 -2.80
N LEU A 849 -21.43 13.48 -3.75
CA LEU A 849 -21.19 14.47 -4.80
C LEU A 849 -21.85 14.12 -6.14
N ASP A 850 -22.53 12.97 -6.28
CA ASP A 850 -23.02 12.53 -7.59
C ASP A 850 -24.06 13.46 -8.20
N GLY A 851 -24.99 13.95 -7.36
CA GLY A 851 -25.98 14.94 -7.76
C GLY A 851 -25.39 16.33 -8.03
N VAL A 852 -24.13 16.57 -7.63
CA VAL A 852 -23.44 17.86 -7.72
C VAL A 852 -22.46 17.90 -8.89
N ARG A 853 -21.72 16.80 -9.09
CA ARG A 853 -20.61 16.66 -10.03
C ARG A 853 -20.85 15.50 -10.98
N PRO A 854 -21.46 15.74 -12.15
CA PRO A 854 -21.81 14.68 -13.10
C PRO A 854 -20.62 13.83 -13.56
N ILE A 855 -19.42 14.41 -13.67
CA ILE A 855 -18.19 13.68 -14.05
C ILE A 855 -17.75 12.72 -12.93
N VAL A 856 -17.83 13.14 -11.66
CA VAL A 856 -17.54 12.28 -10.50
C VAL A 856 -18.57 11.16 -10.41
N ALA A 857 -19.86 11.47 -10.65
CA ALA A 857 -20.93 10.48 -10.70
C ALA A 857 -20.68 9.42 -11.79
N ALA A 858 -20.28 9.85 -12.99
CA ALA A 858 -19.92 8.95 -14.09
C ALA A 858 -18.72 8.08 -13.76
N ALA A 859 -17.68 8.64 -13.13
CA ALA A 859 -16.52 7.87 -12.68
C ALA A 859 -16.93 6.80 -11.66
N ARG A 860 -17.73 7.16 -10.65
CA ARG A 860 -18.23 6.22 -9.64
C ARG A 860 -19.11 5.12 -10.25
N LEU A 861 -19.98 5.46 -11.19
CA LEU A 861 -20.81 4.50 -11.94
C LEU A 861 -19.95 3.46 -12.68
N LEU A 862 -18.78 3.88 -13.17
CA LEU A 862 -17.83 3.00 -13.87
C LEU A 862 -16.87 2.25 -12.91
N GLY A 863 -16.98 2.42 -11.59
CA GLY A 863 -16.18 1.70 -10.60
C GLY A 863 -14.95 2.45 -10.07
N PHE A 864 -14.76 3.73 -10.42
CA PHE A 864 -13.74 4.55 -9.73
C PHE A 864 -14.11 4.69 -8.24
N GLU A 865 -13.07 4.88 -7.40
CA GLU A 865 -13.13 4.89 -5.93
C GLU A 865 -13.54 3.56 -5.28
N GLN A 866 -13.67 2.47 -6.05
CA GLN A 866 -14.14 1.18 -5.55
C GLN A 866 -13.10 0.08 -5.79
N PRO A 867 -12.89 -0.84 -4.82
CA PRO A 867 -12.09 -2.03 -5.07
C PRO A 867 -12.82 -2.94 -6.05
N LEU A 868 -12.18 -3.28 -7.17
CA LEU A 868 -12.69 -4.26 -8.12
C LEU A 868 -12.25 -5.65 -7.68
N ARG A 869 -13.20 -6.49 -7.25
CA ARG A 869 -12.98 -7.91 -6.95
C ARG A 869 -13.05 -8.71 -8.24
N LEU A 870 -12.09 -9.60 -8.46
CA LEU A 870 -11.95 -10.41 -9.68
C LEU A 870 -12.25 -11.89 -9.43
N ASP A 871 -12.81 -12.24 -8.28
CA ASP A 871 -13.10 -13.61 -7.87
C ASP A 871 -14.39 -14.18 -8.47
N GLY A 872 -15.16 -13.37 -9.20
CA GLY A 872 -16.41 -13.82 -9.82
C GLY A 872 -17.50 -14.22 -8.81
N GLY A 873 -17.39 -13.77 -7.55
CA GLY A 873 -18.28 -14.14 -6.45
C GLY A 873 -18.09 -15.58 -5.96
N LEU A 874 -16.90 -16.16 -6.19
CA LEU A 874 -16.57 -17.53 -5.80
C LEU A 874 -15.94 -17.62 -4.42
N LEU A 875 -15.26 -16.56 -3.95
CA LEU A 875 -14.68 -16.57 -2.62
C LEU A 875 -15.77 -16.32 -1.54
N PRO A 876 -15.60 -16.87 -0.32
CA PRO A 876 -16.54 -16.63 0.78
C PRO A 876 -16.71 -15.13 1.10
N PRO A 877 -17.90 -14.66 1.52
CA PRO A 877 -18.14 -13.26 1.88
C PRO A 877 -17.24 -12.73 3.01
N ASP A 878 -16.76 -13.62 3.88
CA ASP A 878 -15.85 -13.35 4.98
C ASP A 878 -14.38 -13.61 4.64
N PHE A 879 -14.04 -13.83 3.36
CA PHE A 879 -12.67 -14.01 2.93
C PHE A 879 -11.78 -12.84 3.38
N ASN A 880 -10.63 -13.18 3.97
CA ASN A 880 -9.69 -12.19 4.48
C ASN A 880 -8.87 -11.56 3.35
N TRP A 881 -9.48 -10.60 2.65
CA TRP A 881 -8.84 -9.80 1.62
C TRP A 881 -7.72 -8.94 2.20
N GLN A 882 -6.52 -9.07 1.64
CA GLN A 882 -5.36 -8.25 1.97
C GLN A 882 -5.10 -7.23 0.87
N ALA A 883 -4.41 -6.13 1.17
CA ALA A 883 -4.01 -5.18 0.13
C ALA A 883 -3.16 -5.87 -0.94
N TYR A 884 -3.40 -5.54 -2.21
CA TYR A 884 -2.69 -6.07 -3.37
C TYR A 884 -2.79 -7.59 -3.62
N ASP A 885 -3.76 -8.28 -3.00
CA ASP A 885 -4.21 -9.60 -3.46
C ASP A 885 -4.44 -9.62 -5.00
N ALA A 886 -4.04 -10.70 -5.68
CA ALA A 886 -4.02 -10.79 -7.14
C ALA A 886 -5.42 -10.83 -7.76
N LEU A 887 -6.44 -11.32 -7.03
CA LEU A 887 -7.85 -11.31 -7.45
C LEU A 887 -8.55 -9.97 -7.13
N GLN A 888 -7.81 -8.86 -7.05
CA GLN A 888 -8.37 -7.51 -6.99
C GLN A 888 -7.51 -6.50 -7.75
N SER A 889 -8.15 -5.46 -8.27
CA SER A 889 -7.45 -4.29 -8.81
C SER A 889 -7.15 -3.30 -7.69
N THR A 890 -6.04 -2.56 -7.81
CA THR A 890 -5.93 -1.27 -7.07
C THR A 890 -7.07 -0.37 -7.57
N PRO A 891 -7.82 0.31 -6.67
CA PRO A 891 -8.88 1.21 -7.10
C PRO A 891 -8.31 2.40 -7.87
N ALA A 892 -9.01 2.81 -8.93
CA ALA A 892 -8.73 4.09 -9.56
C ALA A 892 -9.25 5.22 -8.68
N HIS A 893 -8.40 6.19 -8.38
CA HIS A 893 -8.69 7.28 -7.47
C HIS A 893 -8.55 8.64 -8.15
N MET A 894 -9.53 9.50 -7.97
CA MET A 894 -9.49 10.91 -8.33
C MET A 894 -8.90 11.71 -7.17
N ASP A 895 -7.99 12.62 -7.50
CA ASP A 895 -7.47 13.51 -6.47
C ASP A 895 -8.58 14.45 -5.96
N PRO A 896 -8.52 14.89 -4.70
CA PRO A 896 -9.39 15.94 -4.20
C PRO A 896 -9.32 17.20 -5.07
N ILE A 897 -10.49 17.79 -5.32
CA ILE A 897 -10.64 19.05 -6.05
C ILE A 897 -10.87 20.14 -5.01
N HIS A 898 -9.98 21.13 -4.93
CA HIS A 898 -10.10 22.29 -4.05
C HIS A 898 -10.30 23.59 -4.83
N THR A 899 -9.93 23.61 -6.11
CA THR A 899 -9.96 24.79 -6.97
C THR A 899 -10.58 24.47 -8.32
N ARG A 900 -11.04 25.53 -9.01
CA ARG A 900 -11.50 25.42 -10.40
C ARG A 900 -10.43 24.88 -11.35
N HIS A 901 -9.17 25.26 -11.14
CA HIS A 901 -8.08 24.76 -11.98
C HIS A 901 -7.90 23.25 -11.83
N GLU A 902 -7.98 22.73 -10.61
CA GLU A 902 -7.91 21.29 -10.35
C GLU A 902 -9.10 20.55 -10.97
N LEU A 903 -10.31 21.14 -10.95
CA LEU A 903 -11.46 20.60 -11.67
C LEU A 903 -11.18 20.49 -13.19
N ARG A 904 -10.60 21.53 -13.80
CA ARG A 904 -10.23 21.53 -15.22
C ARG A 904 -9.20 20.44 -15.53
N GLN A 905 -8.19 20.27 -14.68
CA GLN A 905 -7.17 19.23 -14.84
C GLN A 905 -7.75 17.82 -14.65
N MET A 906 -8.65 17.64 -13.68
CA MET A 906 -9.40 16.39 -13.49
C MET A 906 -10.20 16.05 -14.75
N ALA A 907 -10.94 17.01 -15.31
CA ALA A 907 -11.77 16.79 -16.51
C ALA A 907 -10.99 16.28 -17.74
N ILE A 908 -9.68 16.50 -17.80
CA ILE A 908 -8.80 16.01 -18.87
C ILE A 908 -7.89 14.84 -18.45
N GLY A 909 -8.09 14.30 -17.24
CA GLY A 909 -7.45 13.07 -16.75
C GLY A 909 -6.07 13.24 -16.12
N LEU A 910 -5.72 14.44 -15.65
CA LEU A 910 -4.40 14.71 -15.06
C LEU A 910 -4.34 14.57 -13.53
N ARG A 911 -5.49 14.59 -12.86
CA ARG A 911 -5.62 14.54 -11.38
C ARG A 911 -6.31 13.28 -10.89
N MET A 912 -5.72 12.12 -11.22
CA MET A 912 -6.22 10.81 -10.82
C MET A 912 -5.18 9.73 -11.13
N GLN A 913 -5.42 8.53 -10.62
CA GLN A 913 -4.65 7.32 -10.96
C GLN A 913 -5.63 6.25 -11.41
N ALA A 914 -5.27 5.50 -12.46
CA ALA A 914 -6.11 4.45 -13.00
C ALA A 914 -5.28 3.23 -13.38
N THR A 915 -5.94 2.06 -13.40
CA THR A 915 -5.36 0.84 -13.95
C THR A 915 -5.80 0.65 -15.40
N PRO A 916 -5.01 -0.05 -16.24
CA PRO A 916 -5.47 -0.52 -17.55
C PRO A 916 -6.79 -1.27 -17.48
N LEU A 917 -7.02 -2.11 -16.47
CA LEU A 917 -8.31 -2.75 -16.27
C LEU A 917 -9.45 -1.72 -16.14
N GLN A 918 -9.31 -0.72 -15.27
CA GLN A 918 -10.34 0.31 -15.09
C GLN A 918 -10.65 1.06 -16.39
N MET A 919 -9.62 1.42 -17.16
CA MET A 919 -9.81 2.13 -18.42
C MET A 919 -10.37 1.24 -19.54
N ALA A 920 -10.08 -0.06 -19.52
CA ALA A 920 -10.70 -1.03 -20.42
C ALA A 920 -12.19 -1.20 -20.08
N LEU A 921 -12.56 -1.24 -18.80
CA LEU A 921 -13.96 -1.31 -18.35
C LEU A 921 -14.76 -0.06 -18.72
N ALA A 922 -14.17 1.14 -18.63
CA ALA A 922 -14.80 2.37 -19.10
C ALA A 922 -15.14 2.28 -20.61
N SER A 923 -14.21 1.81 -21.43
CA SER A 923 -14.43 1.60 -22.87
C SER A 923 -15.44 0.49 -23.15
N ALA A 924 -15.36 -0.62 -22.40
CA ALA A 924 -16.31 -1.73 -22.48
C ALA A 924 -17.74 -1.24 -22.20
N ALA A 925 -17.90 -0.40 -21.17
CA ALA A 925 -19.19 0.11 -20.77
C ALA A 925 -19.82 1.02 -21.83
N VAL A 926 -19.02 1.91 -22.45
CA VAL A 926 -19.49 2.74 -23.57
C VAL A 926 -19.83 1.87 -24.79
N GLY A 927 -19.01 0.88 -25.12
CA GLY A 927 -19.26 -0.04 -26.23
C GLY A 927 -20.54 -0.85 -26.03
N GLN A 928 -20.73 -1.44 -24.85
CA GLN A 928 -21.87 -2.30 -24.52
C GLN A 928 -23.14 -1.54 -24.11
N GLY A 929 -23.01 -0.30 -23.64
CA GLY A 929 -24.11 0.49 -23.11
C GLY A 929 -24.58 0.07 -21.71
N ARG A 930 -23.72 -0.62 -20.95
CA ARG A 930 -23.93 -0.98 -19.54
C ARG A 930 -22.58 -1.16 -18.86
N VAL A 931 -22.53 -0.99 -17.54
CA VAL A 931 -21.35 -1.32 -16.73
C VAL A 931 -20.99 -2.80 -16.91
N VAL A 932 -19.69 -3.09 -16.99
CA VAL A 932 -19.16 -4.46 -17.12
C VAL A 932 -18.50 -4.84 -15.79
N VAL A 933 -18.84 -6.00 -15.24
CA VAL A 933 -18.26 -6.51 -13.99
C VAL A 933 -17.11 -7.44 -14.34
N PRO A 934 -15.84 -7.09 -14.04
CA PRO A 934 -14.69 -7.91 -14.41
C PRO A 934 -14.59 -9.18 -13.56
N ARG A 935 -14.03 -10.25 -14.14
CA ARG A 935 -13.64 -11.44 -13.39
C ARG A 935 -12.38 -12.07 -13.98
N LEU A 936 -11.57 -12.65 -13.10
CA LEU A 936 -10.37 -13.41 -13.43
C LEU A 936 -10.52 -14.88 -13.02
N LEU A 937 -11.20 -15.14 -11.90
CA LEU A 937 -11.56 -16.48 -11.48
C LEU A 937 -12.85 -16.89 -12.18
N LEU A 938 -12.76 -17.88 -13.08
CA LEU A 938 -13.87 -18.39 -13.88
C LEU A 938 -14.59 -19.54 -13.17
N GLN A 939 -13.83 -20.41 -12.51
CA GLN A 939 -14.36 -21.57 -11.78
C GLN A 939 -13.48 -21.84 -10.55
N LEU A 940 -14.09 -22.31 -9.46
CA LEU A 940 -13.40 -22.79 -8.25
C LEU A 940 -14.10 -24.05 -7.74
N ASP A 941 -13.37 -25.16 -7.63
CA ASP A 941 -13.85 -26.45 -7.12
C ASP A 941 -15.14 -26.92 -7.82
N GLY A 942 -15.18 -26.78 -9.15
CA GLY A 942 -16.33 -27.13 -9.99
C GLY A 942 -17.49 -26.11 -9.97
N LYS A 943 -17.42 -25.05 -9.16
CA LYS A 943 -18.42 -23.98 -9.13
C LYS A 943 -18.06 -22.87 -10.11
N GLU A 944 -19.00 -22.52 -10.99
CA GLU A 944 -18.84 -21.43 -11.97
C GLU A 944 -19.01 -20.05 -11.36
N ALA A 945 -18.23 -19.09 -11.84
CA ALA A 945 -18.34 -17.69 -11.50
C ALA A 945 -19.69 -17.11 -11.97
N ARG A 946 -20.21 -16.15 -11.21
CA ARG A 946 -21.42 -15.43 -11.59
C ARG A 946 -21.14 -14.57 -12.83
N ASN A 947 -22.15 -14.46 -13.69
CA ASN A 947 -22.17 -13.50 -14.79
C ASN A 947 -23.26 -12.47 -14.48
N GLU A 948 -22.89 -11.42 -13.77
CA GLU A 948 -23.82 -10.37 -13.35
C GLU A 948 -23.88 -9.28 -14.42
N ALA A 949 -25.08 -9.00 -14.92
CA ALA A 949 -25.27 -7.88 -15.84
C ALA A 949 -25.16 -6.57 -15.06
N GLY A 950 -24.15 -5.75 -15.37
CA GLY A 950 -24.00 -4.44 -14.75
C GLY A 950 -25.07 -3.44 -15.19
N ALA A 951 -25.17 -2.34 -14.44
CA ALA A 951 -26.18 -1.30 -14.63
C ALA A 951 -26.16 -0.71 -16.04
N ARG A 952 -27.35 -0.48 -16.62
CA ARG A 952 -27.48 0.15 -17.94
C ARG A 952 -27.02 1.61 -17.88
N LEU A 953 -26.33 2.03 -18.93
CA LEU A 953 -25.98 3.43 -19.14
C LEU A 953 -27.20 4.16 -19.72
N GLU A 954 -27.90 4.95 -18.88
CA GLU A 954 -29.15 5.65 -19.24
C GLU A 954 -28.96 7.01 -19.93
N MET A 955 -27.81 7.23 -20.55
CA MET A 955 -27.47 8.46 -21.27
C MET A 955 -27.13 8.14 -22.74
N ARG A 956 -27.09 9.16 -23.59
CA ARG A 956 -26.70 8.98 -24.99
C ARG A 956 -25.24 8.57 -25.10
N LEU A 957 -24.97 7.58 -25.94
CA LEU A 957 -23.63 7.04 -26.17
C LEU A 957 -23.17 7.22 -27.61
N ASP A 958 -24.09 7.53 -28.54
CA ASP A 958 -23.84 7.69 -29.97
C ASP A 958 -22.77 8.75 -30.25
N ARG A 959 -22.83 9.91 -29.57
CA ARG A 959 -21.82 10.99 -29.71
C ARG A 959 -20.44 10.58 -29.18
N ILE A 960 -20.40 9.84 -28.07
CA ILE A 960 -19.14 9.32 -27.49
C ILE A 960 -18.53 8.30 -28.45
N ARG A 961 -19.34 7.34 -28.93
CA ARG A 961 -18.93 6.30 -29.89
C ARG A 961 -18.45 6.93 -31.20
N ALA A 962 -19.15 7.92 -31.74
CA ALA A 962 -18.74 8.65 -32.94
C ALA A 962 -17.39 9.36 -32.73
N GLY A 963 -17.17 9.97 -31.56
CA GLY A 963 -15.89 10.58 -31.21
C GLY A 963 -14.74 9.58 -31.14
N MET A 964 -14.94 8.45 -30.45
CA MET A 964 -13.94 7.37 -30.35
C MET A 964 -13.67 6.68 -31.69
N LYS A 965 -14.67 6.63 -32.58
CA LYS A 965 -14.48 6.21 -33.97
C LYS A 965 -13.56 7.17 -34.72
N GLY A 966 -13.86 8.47 -34.62
CA GLY A 966 -13.07 9.53 -35.26
C GLY A 966 -11.60 9.50 -34.88
N VAL A 967 -11.27 9.19 -33.61
CA VAL A 967 -9.88 9.05 -33.13
C VAL A 967 -9.07 8.06 -33.96
N VAL A 968 -9.65 6.90 -34.27
CA VAL A 968 -9.00 5.80 -35.01
C VAL A 968 -9.04 6.04 -36.52
N GLU A 969 -10.06 6.72 -37.03
CA GLU A 969 -10.21 6.94 -38.47
C GLU A 969 -9.32 8.07 -39.00
N ARG A 970 -9.37 9.21 -38.30
CA ARG A 970 -8.84 10.50 -38.76
C ARG A 970 -8.19 11.35 -37.66
N GLY A 971 -8.25 10.88 -36.41
CA GLY A 971 -7.78 11.58 -35.23
C GLY A 971 -6.42 11.09 -34.75
N THR A 972 -6.22 11.14 -33.43
CA THR A 972 -4.91 10.97 -32.79
C THR A 972 -4.32 9.56 -32.88
N ALA A 973 -5.10 8.54 -33.23
CA ALA A 973 -4.63 7.16 -33.40
C ALA A 973 -4.62 6.71 -34.87
N ALA A 974 -4.96 7.59 -35.81
CA ALA A 974 -5.18 7.19 -37.21
C ALA A 974 -3.95 6.56 -37.87
N SER A 975 -2.74 7.03 -37.55
CA SER A 975 -1.50 6.48 -38.09
C SER A 975 -1.23 5.05 -37.60
N ALA A 976 -1.47 4.76 -36.31
CA ALA A 976 -1.23 3.45 -35.72
C ALA A 976 -2.10 2.35 -36.35
N PHE A 977 -3.31 2.69 -36.81
CA PHE A 977 -4.28 1.76 -37.40
C PHE A 977 -4.47 1.96 -38.92
N GLY A 978 -3.56 2.68 -39.59
CA GLY A 978 -3.65 2.99 -41.03
C GLY A 978 -3.11 1.89 -41.97
N GLY A 979 -2.37 0.92 -41.44
CA GLY A 979 -1.72 -0.13 -42.24
C GLY A 979 -2.67 -1.17 -42.83
N ALA A 980 -2.27 -1.79 -43.95
CA ALA A 980 -3.08 -2.77 -44.67
C ALA A 980 -3.53 -3.97 -43.82
N ALA A 981 -2.68 -4.46 -42.92
CA ALA A 981 -2.99 -5.57 -42.01
C ALA A 981 -4.17 -5.29 -41.06
N LEU A 982 -4.50 -4.01 -40.84
CA LEU A 982 -5.56 -3.58 -39.93
C LEU A 982 -6.78 -3.03 -40.68
N ALA A 983 -6.74 -2.96 -42.02
CA ALA A 983 -7.79 -2.37 -42.84
C ALA A 983 -9.16 -3.04 -42.61
N ALA A 984 -9.18 -4.37 -42.47
CA ALA A 984 -10.41 -5.14 -42.20
C ALA A 984 -10.93 -4.95 -40.76
N LEU A 985 -10.06 -4.62 -39.80
CA LEU A 985 -10.42 -4.42 -38.39
C LEU A 985 -10.88 -2.98 -38.11
N LYS A 986 -10.33 -2.03 -38.86
CA LYS A 986 -10.56 -0.59 -38.66
C LYS A 986 -12.04 -0.21 -38.61
N PRO A 987 -12.97 -0.76 -39.42
CA PRO A 987 -14.40 -0.46 -39.33
C PRO A 987 -15.05 -0.85 -37.98
N GLY A 988 -14.59 -1.91 -37.32
CA GLY A 988 -15.08 -2.33 -36.00
C GLY A 988 -14.32 -1.75 -34.82
N LEU A 989 -13.23 -1.00 -35.06
CA LEU A 989 -12.36 -0.47 -34.01
C LEU A 989 -12.78 0.94 -33.55
N TYR A 990 -12.81 1.13 -32.24
CA TYR A 990 -13.08 2.40 -31.56
C TYR A 990 -12.02 2.62 -30.48
N GLY A 991 -11.58 3.85 -30.26
CA GLY A 991 -10.62 4.10 -29.20
C GLY A 991 -10.36 5.55 -28.85
N LYS A 992 -9.51 5.75 -27.85
CA LYS A 992 -9.07 7.04 -27.36
C LYS A 992 -7.61 6.97 -26.94
N THR A 993 -6.80 7.92 -27.40
CA THR A 993 -5.43 8.11 -26.89
C THR A 993 -5.42 9.01 -25.65
N GLY A 994 -4.41 8.83 -24.80
CA GLY A 994 -4.11 9.70 -23.68
C GLY A 994 -2.61 9.97 -23.57
N THR A 995 -2.29 11.18 -23.12
CA THR A 995 -0.94 11.56 -22.69
C THR A 995 -1.11 12.41 -21.42
N ALA A 996 -0.46 12.01 -20.34
CA ALA A 996 -0.33 12.79 -19.12
C ALA A 996 1.15 13.20 -18.99
N PRO A 997 1.49 14.49 -19.14
CA PRO A 997 2.88 14.94 -19.01
C PRO A 997 3.34 14.77 -17.57
N VAL A 998 4.59 14.32 -17.39
CA VAL A 998 5.23 14.27 -16.07
C VAL A 998 6.45 15.19 -16.04
N THR A 999 7.19 15.27 -17.15
CA THR A 999 8.23 16.27 -17.40
C THR A 999 7.99 16.94 -18.76
N ASP A 1000 8.83 17.90 -19.13
CA ASP A 1000 8.74 18.57 -20.44
C ASP A 1000 9.03 17.62 -21.62
N GLN A 1001 9.79 16.54 -21.37
CA GLN A 1001 10.25 15.61 -22.41
C GLN A 1001 9.56 14.24 -22.34
N GLU A 1002 8.98 13.88 -21.20
CA GLU A 1002 8.39 12.56 -20.98
C GLU A 1002 7.00 12.65 -20.34
N GLY A 1003 6.15 11.71 -20.74
CA GLY A 1003 4.84 11.54 -20.15
C GLY A 1003 4.43 10.09 -20.04
N THR A 1004 3.29 9.91 -19.41
CA THR A 1004 2.58 8.65 -19.39
C THR A 1004 1.60 8.62 -20.55
N VAL A 1005 1.67 7.57 -21.36
CA VAL A 1005 0.87 7.41 -22.57
C VAL A 1005 -0.09 6.24 -22.50
N TRP A 1006 -1.25 6.43 -23.11
CA TRP A 1006 -2.36 5.48 -23.04
C TRP A 1006 -3.06 5.32 -24.38
N PHE A 1007 -3.65 4.14 -24.58
CA PHE A 1007 -4.68 3.88 -25.58
C PHE A 1007 -5.74 2.95 -24.98
N THR A 1008 -7.02 3.32 -25.07
CA THR A 1008 -8.15 2.48 -24.61
C THR A 1008 -9.24 2.43 -25.67
N GLY A 1009 -10.01 1.35 -25.73
CA GLY A 1009 -11.07 1.22 -26.70
C GLY A 1009 -11.74 -0.15 -26.71
N TRP A 1010 -12.46 -0.41 -27.80
CA TRP A 1010 -13.06 -1.72 -28.05
C TRP A 1010 -13.06 -2.06 -29.55
N LEU A 1011 -13.25 -3.35 -29.82
CA LEU A 1011 -13.42 -3.94 -31.14
C LEU A 1011 -14.77 -4.65 -31.21
N GLU A 1012 -15.59 -4.29 -32.19
CA GLU A 1012 -16.91 -4.88 -32.40
C GLU A 1012 -16.86 -6.38 -32.76
N PRO A 1013 -17.89 -7.16 -32.39
CA PRO A 1013 -18.06 -8.55 -32.80
C PRO A 1013 -17.86 -8.76 -34.30
N GLY A 1014 -17.30 -9.90 -34.68
CA GLY A 1014 -17.09 -10.28 -36.08
C GLY A 1014 -15.94 -9.57 -36.79
N SER A 1015 -15.29 -8.58 -36.15
CA SER A 1015 -14.12 -7.91 -36.73
C SER A 1015 -12.92 -8.88 -36.85
N LEU A 1016 -12.69 -9.69 -35.81
CA LEU A 1016 -11.71 -10.77 -35.84
C LEU A 1016 -12.40 -12.10 -36.16
N PRO A 1017 -11.80 -12.97 -36.98
CA PRO A 1017 -12.34 -14.30 -37.24
C PRO A 1017 -12.57 -15.07 -35.93
N LYS A 1018 -13.74 -15.73 -35.80
CA LYS A 1018 -14.15 -16.51 -34.62
C LYS A 1018 -14.36 -15.69 -33.33
N GLN A 1019 -14.11 -14.38 -33.35
CA GLN A 1019 -14.42 -13.50 -32.22
C GLN A 1019 -15.83 -12.93 -32.36
N GLN A 1020 -16.80 -13.61 -31.77
CA GLN A 1020 -18.22 -13.25 -31.85
C GLN A 1020 -18.67 -12.26 -30.76
N ARG A 1021 -17.75 -11.85 -29.88
CA ARG A 1021 -18.04 -10.94 -28.77
C ARG A 1021 -17.18 -9.70 -28.82
N ARG A 1022 -17.69 -8.60 -28.28
CA ARG A 1022 -16.95 -7.34 -28.21
C ARG A 1022 -15.73 -7.50 -27.31
N LEU A 1023 -14.55 -7.13 -27.81
CA LEU A 1023 -13.33 -7.05 -27.01
C LEU A 1023 -13.09 -5.62 -26.56
N ALA A 1024 -12.85 -5.40 -25.28
CA ALA A 1024 -12.37 -4.12 -24.77
C ALA A 1024 -10.92 -4.23 -24.31
N PHE A 1025 -10.17 -3.13 -24.42
CA PHE A 1025 -8.75 -3.14 -24.12
C PHE A 1025 -8.27 -1.79 -23.61
N ALA A 1026 -7.15 -1.82 -22.89
CA ALA A 1026 -6.36 -0.64 -22.58
C ALA A 1026 -4.87 -0.98 -22.52
N VAL A 1027 -4.05 -0.02 -22.94
CA VAL A 1027 -2.59 -0.06 -22.91
C VAL A 1027 -2.08 1.20 -22.24
N PHE A 1028 -1.08 1.03 -21.39
CA PHE A 1028 -0.41 2.06 -20.62
C PHE A 1028 1.11 1.90 -20.71
N ILE A 1029 1.83 3.01 -20.85
CA ILE A 1029 3.30 3.05 -20.78
C ILE A 1029 3.73 4.35 -20.09
N SER A 1030 4.54 4.27 -19.03
CA SER A 1030 5.14 5.42 -18.36
C SER A 1030 6.49 5.81 -18.98
N HIS A 1031 6.98 7.02 -18.67
CA HIS A 1031 8.29 7.51 -19.14
C HIS A 1031 8.45 7.41 -20.66
N SER A 1032 7.39 7.76 -21.39
CA SER A 1032 7.36 7.75 -22.85
C SER A 1032 7.74 9.13 -23.38
N PRO A 1033 8.68 9.22 -24.35
CA PRO A 1033 9.00 10.48 -25.01
C PRO A 1033 7.99 10.86 -26.11
N GLY A 1034 7.10 9.93 -26.49
CA GLY A 1034 6.07 10.13 -27.52
C GLY A 1034 4.67 10.31 -26.95
N SER A 1035 3.67 10.39 -27.84
CA SER A 1035 2.24 10.45 -27.47
C SER A 1035 1.56 9.07 -27.40
N GLY A 1036 0.34 9.02 -26.86
CA GLY A 1036 -0.49 7.80 -26.89
C GLY A 1036 -0.74 7.23 -28.29
N GLY A 1037 -0.77 8.06 -29.33
CA GLY A 1037 -0.90 7.60 -30.71
C GLY A 1037 0.39 7.02 -31.31
N GLU A 1038 1.55 7.44 -30.81
CA GLU A 1038 2.88 7.06 -31.33
C GLU A 1038 3.51 5.88 -30.59
N HIS A 1039 3.06 5.58 -29.37
CA HIS A 1039 3.68 4.55 -28.54
C HIS A 1039 2.67 3.53 -27.97
N ALA A 1040 1.58 3.97 -27.32
CA ALA A 1040 0.60 3.04 -26.74
C ALA A 1040 -0.32 2.37 -27.79
N ALA A 1041 -0.86 3.13 -28.74
CA ALA A 1041 -1.72 2.60 -29.80
C ALA A 1041 -1.01 1.55 -30.70
N PRO A 1042 0.28 1.74 -31.09
CA PRO A 1042 1.02 0.72 -31.83
C PRO A 1042 1.18 -0.63 -31.14
N VAL A 1043 1.24 -0.69 -29.80
CA VAL A 1043 1.27 -1.96 -29.05
C VAL A 1043 0.01 -2.77 -29.34
N LEU A 1044 -1.18 -2.14 -29.24
CA LEU A 1044 -2.43 -2.83 -29.56
C LEU A 1044 -2.53 -3.15 -31.06
N ALA A 1045 -2.10 -2.24 -31.93
CA ALA A 1045 -2.09 -2.46 -33.38
C ALA A 1045 -1.30 -3.73 -33.75
N ALA A 1046 -0.14 -3.95 -33.12
CA ALA A 1046 0.67 -5.15 -33.31
C ALA A 1046 -0.04 -6.44 -32.83
N ILE A 1047 -0.75 -6.39 -31.70
CA ILE A 1047 -1.54 -7.52 -31.20
C ILE A 1047 -2.66 -7.86 -32.17
N LEU A 1048 -3.48 -6.86 -32.56
CA LEU A 1048 -4.60 -7.04 -33.47
C LEU A 1048 -4.15 -7.56 -34.84
N ALA A 1049 -3.05 -7.04 -35.39
CA ALA A 1049 -2.48 -7.53 -36.64
C ALA A 1049 -2.01 -8.99 -36.52
N SER A 1050 -1.36 -9.36 -35.41
CA SER A 1050 -0.93 -10.74 -35.16
C SER A 1050 -2.12 -11.70 -35.07
N LEU A 1051 -3.20 -11.30 -34.39
CA LEU A 1051 -4.44 -12.09 -34.29
C LEU A 1051 -5.17 -12.24 -35.63
N ALA A 1052 -5.13 -11.21 -36.48
CA ALA A 1052 -5.68 -11.31 -37.83
C ALA A 1052 -4.88 -12.31 -38.70
N ASN A 1053 -3.55 -12.29 -38.62
CA ASN A 1053 -2.67 -13.10 -39.46
C ASN A 1053 -2.60 -14.58 -39.07
N GLN A 1054 -2.57 -14.91 -37.78
CA GLN A 1054 -2.56 -16.32 -37.30
C GLN A 1054 -3.73 -17.16 -37.81
N ASN A 1055 -4.80 -16.50 -38.24
CA ASN A 1055 -6.00 -17.15 -38.76
C ASN A 1055 -6.00 -17.30 -40.29
N VAL A 1056 -5.14 -16.60 -41.03
CA VAL A 1056 -4.95 -16.78 -42.48
C VAL A 1056 -4.11 -18.03 -42.75
N GLU A 1057 -3.03 -18.24 -42.00
CA GLU A 1057 -2.18 -19.45 -42.15
C GLU A 1057 -2.92 -20.75 -41.79
N LYS A 1058 -3.87 -20.72 -40.84
CA LYS A 1058 -4.73 -21.86 -40.50
C LYS A 1058 -5.86 -22.11 -41.50
N ARG A 1059 -6.09 -21.25 -42.50
CA ARG A 1059 -7.00 -21.50 -43.64
C ARG A 1059 -6.28 -22.14 -44.83
N GLY A 1060 -4.95 -22.12 -44.85
CA GLY A 1060 -4.11 -22.72 -45.90
C GLY A 1060 -3.51 -24.09 -45.54
N LYS A 1061 -3.86 -24.64 -44.38
CA LYS A 1061 -3.66 -26.03 -43.96
C LYS A 1061 -5.02 -26.63 -43.68
#